data_AF-A0A2S8BF13-F1
#
_entry.id   AF-A0A2S8BF13-F1
#
_cell.length_a   1.000
_cell.length_b   1.000
_cell.length_c   1.000
_cell.angle_alpha   90.00
_cell.angle_beta   90.00
_cell.angle_gamma   90.00
#
_symmetry.space_group_name_H-M   'P 1'
#
loop_
_entity.id
_entity.type
_entity.pdbx_description
1 polymer ?
#
loop_
_entity_poly.entity_id
_entity_poly.type
_entity_poly.pdbx_seq_one_letter_code
_entity_poly.pdbx_strand_id
1 'polypeptide(L)'
;MSRVLSRIAELADRTIGWSRLPRPLAILVLVGLRNQLRAYNLYDVGRGAADRPSADGPAFSNRVGARTLNGTDNDVDDPLMGSIGSRFGRNVPLPYTYPEDPARLLDPNPRLISRRLLTREYFQPATTLNLLAAAWIQFEVHDWFSHNTVDPKPWQIPLHDHDPWPERPMTIKRTAPDPSPDPDGPPTYVTADTHWWDASQIYGSTPDFCNGLRSGHHGQLRIDELGLPPADLEQYVDLSGVAGNFWVGLAMLHSLFMREHNAICERLATEYPRLTDQELYAKARLVNSALIAKIHTIDWTPAIIAHPTTVYAMRANWFGVLGERFRRRFGRISDSEVLQGIPGSPTDHHGVPYSLTEEFVAVYRMHPLIPDDFLFRSLRDDCVLAAHTLPDLTVLHVRERLAELPMADLLYSFGRSHPGAITLHNFPRHLQQFNRADGSLLDLATTDILRVRERGVPRYNEFRRLLRLKPVASFEELTDNPVWAEELRQIYGDVERVDLMIGLYAEPKPPGFGFSDTAFRIFVLMASRRLASDRFFTRDFRPEIYTQAGMDWVNDNSMRTVLLRHFPALAPALDGVANPFAPWRPVNPTNRAPATLTSSGGSYVRYHENLERPRPDEDADVDSIVKALHGNNVRAYRKFKHGLRDAHAKSHAILRGELTVYPDLPDELAQGLFAAPATYPVIARLSTTSGVLRSDQIRGVRGLGIKVLGVHGPRALPDDDATTQDFIMVTHREFLFADAHAYRVQGMPTAQLLAMLPDRVLWAGSEVLAAATRVGVRLPPNLAVFVAPNTHILGETFYSSAPLRYGDYVAKMLYAPLSDAVTSLTGQLVPRTAGQDAHRDLILEFFGTNSAEYELRVQLCTDPVTMPIEDATVPWSEDASPHRPVAKITFPRQNPYSPERRAFGDDVLSFNSWRALAEHRPLGSINRLKKQVYEASSQFRHTVNAAPRIEPTDIAQLPD
;
A
#
# COMPACT_ATOMS: atom_id res chain seq x y z
N MET A 1 -37.17 18.55 4.10
CA MET A 1 -35.79 18.96 3.77
C MET A 1 -34.81 17.78 3.75
N SER A 2 -34.70 16.97 4.82
CA SER A 2 -33.76 15.83 4.91
C SER A 2 -33.85 14.81 3.75
N ARG A 3 -35.05 14.31 3.40
CA ARG A 3 -35.22 13.36 2.27
C ARG A 3 -34.78 13.91 0.91
N VAL A 4 -34.99 15.20 0.66
CA VAL A 4 -34.60 15.85 -0.61
C VAL A 4 -33.07 15.97 -0.68
N LEU A 5 -32.43 16.40 0.40
CA LEU A 5 -30.96 16.46 0.51
C LEU A 5 -30.32 15.08 0.34
N SER A 6 -30.91 14.05 0.95
CA SER A 6 -30.46 12.66 0.81
C SER A 6 -30.61 12.11 -0.60
N ARG A 7 -31.65 12.51 -1.36
CA ARG A 7 -31.78 12.15 -2.79
C ARG A 7 -30.79 12.90 -3.68
N ILE A 8 -30.53 14.17 -3.39
CA ILE A 8 -29.50 14.97 -4.09
C ILE A 8 -28.12 14.37 -3.86
N ALA A 9 -27.81 13.95 -2.62
CA ALA A 9 -26.56 13.27 -2.29
C ALA A 9 -26.38 11.96 -3.08
N GLU A 10 -27.42 11.12 -3.13
CA GLU A 10 -27.41 9.88 -3.91
C GLU A 10 -27.19 10.14 -5.42
N LEU A 11 -27.84 11.16 -5.98
CA LEU A 11 -27.66 11.54 -7.38
C LEU A 11 -26.25 12.08 -7.66
N ALA A 12 -25.73 12.96 -6.80
CA ALA A 12 -24.39 13.51 -6.92
C ALA A 12 -23.32 12.40 -6.84
N ASP A 13 -23.53 11.44 -5.95
CA ASP A 13 -22.65 10.28 -5.80
C ASP A 13 -22.67 9.36 -7.03
N ARG A 14 -23.86 9.04 -7.57
CA ARG A 14 -23.97 8.21 -8.78
C ARG A 14 -23.40 8.85 -10.05
N THR A 15 -23.35 10.17 -10.11
CA THR A 15 -22.94 10.92 -11.31
C THR A 15 -21.46 11.31 -11.27
N ILE A 16 -20.99 11.85 -10.15
CA ILE A 16 -19.63 12.38 -10.00
C ILE A 16 -18.77 11.44 -9.14
N GLY A 17 -19.37 10.79 -8.13
CA GLY A 17 -18.69 10.04 -7.08
C GLY A 17 -18.27 10.94 -5.93
N TRP A 18 -18.65 10.59 -4.69
CA TRP A 18 -18.36 11.39 -3.50
C TRP A 18 -16.86 11.70 -3.32
N SER A 19 -15.99 10.77 -3.71
CA SER A 19 -14.53 10.86 -3.54
C SER A 19 -13.89 11.90 -4.45
N ARG A 20 -14.55 12.29 -5.55
CA ARG A 20 -14.04 13.31 -6.48
C ARG A 20 -14.49 14.73 -6.11
N LEU A 21 -15.37 14.88 -5.13
CA LEU A 21 -15.89 16.17 -4.70
C LEU A 21 -14.95 16.86 -3.69
N PRO A 22 -14.89 18.21 -3.68
CA PRO A 22 -14.25 18.94 -2.60
C PRO A 22 -14.81 18.54 -1.23
N ARG A 23 -13.93 18.40 -0.24
CA ARG A 23 -14.26 17.83 1.08
C ARG A 23 -15.60 18.31 1.70
N PRO A 24 -15.94 19.61 1.75
CA PRO A 24 -17.20 20.04 2.35
C PRO A 24 -18.44 19.45 1.65
N LEU A 25 -18.43 19.39 0.32
CA LEU A 25 -19.50 18.79 -0.47
C LEU A 25 -19.51 17.26 -0.31
N ALA A 26 -18.33 16.64 -0.33
CA ALA A 26 -18.20 15.21 -0.12
C ALA A 26 -18.76 14.77 1.26
N ILE A 27 -18.53 15.56 2.32
CA ILE A 27 -19.11 15.29 3.65
C ILE A 27 -20.64 15.38 3.63
N LEU A 28 -21.22 16.38 2.96
CA LEU A 28 -22.67 16.47 2.82
C LEU A 28 -23.24 15.27 2.07
N VAL A 29 -22.54 14.78 1.04
CA VAL A 29 -22.90 13.57 0.31
C VAL A 29 -22.84 12.35 1.22
N LEU A 30 -21.73 12.13 1.96
CA LEU A 30 -21.60 11.00 2.90
C LEU A 30 -22.67 11.00 4.00
N VAL A 31 -23.03 12.18 4.54
CA VAL A 31 -24.15 12.31 5.50
C VAL A 31 -25.47 11.93 4.83
N GLY A 32 -25.71 12.42 3.61
CA GLY A 32 -26.91 12.08 2.84
C GLY A 32 -27.03 10.59 2.57
N LEU A 33 -25.93 9.94 2.17
CA LEU A 33 -25.81 8.50 1.95
C LEU A 33 -26.06 7.71 3.24
N ARG A 34 -25.42 8.08 4.36
CA ARG A 34 -25.65 7.43 5.66
C ARG A 34 -27.12 7.48 6.07
N ASN A 35 -27.78 8.62 5.87
CA ASN A 35 -29.20 8.76 6.19
C ASN A 35 -30.09 7.90 5.28
N GLN A 36 -29.75 7.77 4.00
CA GLN A 36 -30.46 6.85 3.10
C GLN A 36 -30.27 5.40 3.53
N LEU A 37 -29.04 4.98 3.82
CA LEU A 37 -28.74 3.62 4.24
C LEU A 37 -29.43 3.29 5.59
N ARG A 38 -29.41 4.19 6.57
CA ARG A 38 -30.14 4.01 7.84
C ARG A 38 -31.64 3.81 7.62
N ALA A 39 -32.24 4.56 6.70
CA ALA A 39 -33.69 4.52 6.49
C ALA A 39 -34.18 3.28 5.71
N TYR A 40 -33.31 2.58 5.00
CA TYR A 40 -33.73 1.61 3.99
C TYR A 40 -32.81 0.39 3.85
N ASN A 41 -31.76 0.27 4.66
CA ASN A 41 -30.77 -0.82 4.59
C ASN A 41 -30.52 -1.42 5.98
N LEU A 42 -31.52 -1.40 6.84
CA LEU A 42 -31.56 -2.11 8.11
C LEU A 42 -32.83 -2.96 8.13
N TYR A 43 -32.66 -4.27 8.18
CA TYR A 43 -33.76 -5.22 8.17
C TYR A 43 -33.62 -6.17 9.35
N ASP A 44 -34.66 -6.18 10.17
CA ASP A 44 -34.79 -7.13 11.27
C ASP A 44 -35.13 -8.51 10.72
N VAL A 45 -34.46 -9.54 11.23
CA VAL A 45 -34.78 -10.95 10.99
C VAL A 45 -35.47 -11.59 12.19
N GLY A 46 -35.81 -10.78 13.20
CA GLY A 46 -36.46 -11.16 14.44
C GLY A 46 -35.60 -12.09 15.31
N ARG A 47 -36.23 -12.59 16.37
CA ARG A 47 -35.78 -13.75 17.16
C ARG A 47 -36.77 -14.89 16.99
N GLY A 48 -36.30 -16.13 16.97
CA GLY A 48 -37.20 -17.28 16.96
C GLY A 48 -37.96 -17.44 18.28
N ALA A 49 -38.97 -18.32 18.29
CA ALA A 49 -39.79 -18.56 19.49
C ALA A 49 -38.98 -19.10 20.69
N ALA A 50 -37.87 -19.80 20.43
CA ALA A 50 -36.96 -20.31 21.45
C ALA A 50 -35.95 -19.26 21.98
N ASP A 51 -35.76 -18.16 21.25
CA ASP A 51 -34.83 -17.07 21.58
C ASP A 51 -35.50 -15.90 22.32
N ARG A 52 -36.80 -16.02 22.61
CA ARG A 52 -37.53 -15.08 23.47
C ARG A 52 -37.33 -15.50 24.94
N PRO A 53 -37.11 -14.55 25.87
CA PRO A 53 -37.04 -14.90 27.29
C PRO A 53 -38.30 -15.66 27.71
N SER A 54 -38.14 -16.69 28.55
CA SER A 54 -39.28 -17.30 29.25
C SER A 54 -40.02 -16.22 30.04
N ALA A 55 -41.36 -16.22 30.02
CA ALA A 55 -42.16 -15.33 30.86
C ALA A 55 -41.84 -15.51 32.38
N ASP A 56 -41.25 -16.65 32.74
CA ASP A 56 -40.86 -17.04 34.10
C ASP A 56 -39.31 -17.07 34.30
N GLY A 57 -38.55 -16.48 33.38
CA GLY A 57 -37.07 -16.48 33.41
C GLY A 57 -36.47 -15.67 34.57
N PRO A 58 -35.20 -15.92 34.95
CA PRO A 58 -34.54 -15.18 36.03
C PRO A 58 -34.60 -13.69 35.72
N ALA A 59 -34.99 -12.88 36.71
CA ALA A 59 -35.07 -11.43 36.57
C ALA A 59 -33.73 -10.92 36.04
N PHE A 60 -33.72 -10.44 34.80
CA PHE A 60 -32.58 -9.74 34.21
C PHE A 60 -32.09 -8.71 35.21
N SER A 61 -30.94 -8.98 35.83
CA SER A 61 -30.36 -8.05 36.79
C SER A 61 -29.94 -6.85 35.96
N ASN A 62 -30.61 -5.71 36.10
CA ASN A 62 -30.21 -4.49 35.42
C ASN A 62 -28.76 -4.15 35.85
N ARG A 63 -27.76 -4.64 35.09
CA ARG A 63 -26.33 -4.47 35.40
C ARG A 63 -25.89 -3.10 34.92
N VAL A 64 -26.39 -2.08 35.60
CA VAL A 64 -26.08 -0.67 35.38
C VAL A 64 -24.61 -0.44 35.79
N GLY A 65 -23.66 -0.74 34.90
CA GLY A 65 -22.24 -0.48 35.14
C GLY A 65 -21.24 -1.52 34.68
N ALA A 66 -21.65 -2.60 34.03
CA ALA A 66 -20.73 -3.63 33.53
C ALA A 66 -21.21 -4.22 32.20
N ARG A 67 -20.26 -4.51 31.31
CA ARG A 67 -20.54 -5.39 30.15
C ARG A 67 -20.67 -6.83 30.64
N THR A 68 -21.73 -7.52 30.22
CA THR A 68 -21.94 -8.94 30.50
C THR A 68 -21.04 -9.80 29.61
N LEU A 69 -20.79 -11.04 30.02
CA LEU A 69 -19.89 -11.93 29.30
C LEU A 69 -20.46 -12.39 27.95
N ASN A 70 -21.76 -12.64 27.90
CA ASN A 70 -22.48 -13.13 26.74
C ASN A 70 -23.19 -12.01 25.95
N GLY A 71 -22.98 -10.74 26.32
CA GLY A 71 -23.57 -9.58 25.65
C GLY A 71 -25.04 -9.29 25.98
N THR A 72 -25.64 -9.96 26.97
CA THR A 72 -27.00 -9.63 27.44
C THR A 72 -27.06 -8.31 28.21
N ASP A 73 -28.24 -7.76 28.38
CA ASP A 73 -28.54 -6.57 29.17
C ASP A 73 -27.83 -5.29 28.69
N ASN A 74 -27.29 -5.25 27.46
CA ASN A 74 -26.76 -4.02 26.89
C ASN A 74 -27.92 -3.08 26.55
N ASP A 75 -28.91 -3.55 25.80
CA ASP A 75 -30.18 -2.84 25.76
C ASP A 75 -31.08 -3.29 26.91
N VAL A 76 -31.72 -2.31 27.55
CA VAL A 76 -32.51 -2.52 28.77
C VAL A 76 -33.93 -2.96 28.44
N ASP A 77 -34.41 -2.67 27.24
CA ASP A 77 -35.75 -3.01 26.77
C ASP A 77 -35.74 -4.33 25.97
N ASP A 78 -34.61 -4.67 25.33
CA ASP A 78 -34.33 -5.99 24.73
C ASP A 78 -33.03 -6.61 25.29
N PRO A 79 -33.10 -7.30 26.45
CA PRO A 79 -31.93 -7.84 27.14
C PRO A 79 -31.10 -8.85 26.35
N LEU A 80 -31.64 -9.46 25.30
CA LEU A 80 -30.88 -10.43 24.53
C LEU A 80 -30.23 -9.78 23.31
N MET A 81 -30.64 -8.57 22.90
CA MET A 81 -30.13 -7.91 21.70
C MET A 81 -28.59 -7.93 21.62
N GLY A 82 -28.07 -8.41 20.50
CA GLY A 82 -26.62 -8.50 20.26
C GLY A 82 -25.86 -9.52 21.11
N SER A 83 -26.53 -10.32 21.94
CA SER A 83 -25.89 -11.40 22.71
C SER A 83 -25.41 -12.55 21.83
N ILE A 84 -24.59 -13.45 22.39
CA ILE A 84 -24.32 -14.77 21.81
C ILE A 84 -25.65 -15.46 21.47
N GLY A 85 -25.70 -16.14 20.32
CA GLY A 85 -26.90 -16.79 19.80
C GLY A 85 -27.87 -15.85 19.08
N SER A 86 -27.62 -14.54 19.05
CA SER A 86 -28.45 -13.60 18.27
C SER A 86 -28.36 -13.90 16.77
N ARG A 87 -29.46 -13.69 16.03
CA ARG A 87 -29.43 -13.77 14.57
C ARG A 87 -28.62 -12.62 13.95
N PHE A 88 -27.94 -12.91 12.84
CA PHE A 88 -27.40 -11.88 11.96
C PHE A 88 -28.54 -11.12 11.27
N GLY A 89 -28.54 -9.79 11.36
CA GLY A 89 -29.46 -8.95 10.61
C GLY A 89 -29.13 -8.91 9.11
N ARG A 90 -29.88 -8.09 8.36
CA ARG A 90 -29.64 -7.88 6.92
C ARG A 90 -29.55 -6.39 6.58
N ASN A 91 -28.65 -6.04 5.66
CA ASN A 91 -28.57 -4.71 5.06
C ASN A 91 -29.29 -4.59 3.71
N VAL A 92 -29.84 -5.70 3.22
CA VAL A 92 -30.62 -5.78 1.99
C VAL A 92 -32.03 -6.32 2.31
N PRO A 93 -33.04 -6.01 1.47
CA PRO A 93 -34.41 -6.47 1.73
C PRO A 93 -34.50 -8.00 1.77
N LEU A 94 -35.27 -8.55 2.73
CA LEU A 94 -35.40 -10.00 2.96
C LEU A 94 -35.77 -10.83 1.72
N PRO A 95 -36.58 -10.36 0.76
CA PRO A 95 -36.84 -11.12 -0.48
C PRO A 95 -35.58 -11.41 -1.32
N TYR A 96 -34.48 -10.66 -1.11
CA TYR A 96 -33.20 -10.85 -1.79
C TYR A 96 -32.21 -11.68 -0.98
N THR A 97 -32.60 -12.22 0.17
CA THR A 97 -31.70 -12.95 1.07
C THR A 97 -31.86 -14.47 1.02
N TYR A 98 -32.63 -14.98 0.05
CA TYR A 98 -32.70 -16.41 -0.21
C TYR A 98 -31.45 -16.86 -0.95
N PRO A 99 -30.78 -17.95 -0.51
CA PRO A 99 -29.70 -18.54 -1.29
C PRO A 99 -30.24 -19.04 -2.64
N GLU A 100 -29.38 -19.00 -3.66
CA GLU A 100 -29.69 -19.62 -4.95
C GLU A 100 -29.84 -21.14 -4.80
N ASP A 101 -30.43 -21.78 -5.81
CA ASP A 101 -30.51 -23.25 -5.88
C ASP A 101 -29.12 -23.90 -5.70
N PRO A 102 -29.00 -25.05 -5.03
CA PRO A 102 -27.73 -25.74 -4.81
C PRO A 102 -26.84 -25.89 -6.05
N ALA A 103 -27.40 -26.12 -7.24
CA ALA A 103 -26.63 -26.20 -8.48
C ALA A 103 -26.02 -24.83 -8.86
N ARG A 104 -26.75 -23.75 -8.62
CA ARG A 104 -26.31 -22.35 -8.87
C ARG A 104 -25.31 -21.86 -7.82
N LEU A 105 -25.38 -22.37 -6.59
CA LEU A 105 -24.37 -22.08 -5.56
C LEU A 105 -22.98 -22.62 -5.94
N LEU A 106 -22.92 -23.65 -6.79
CA LEU A 106 -21.67 -24.23 -7.30
C LEU A 106 -21.29 -23.71 -8.69
N ASP A 107 -22.01 -22.73 -9.23
CA ASP A 107 -21.83 -22.20 -10.58
C ASP A 107 -21.68 -20.66 -10.60
N PRO A 108 -20.57 -20.11 -11.11
CA PRO A 108 -19.35 -20.81 -11.53
C PRO A 108 -18.68 -21.52 -10.34
N ASN A 109 -17.89 -22.56 -10.63
CA ASN A 109 -17.26 -23.39 -9.61
C ASN A 109 -16.38 -22.54 -8.65
N PRO A 110 -16.61 -22.60 -7.32
CA PRO A 110 -15.88 -21.75 -6.36
C PRO A 110 -14.39 -22.10 -6.29
N ARG A 111 -13.99 -23.37 -6.52
CA ARG A 111 -12.59 -23.78 -6.60
C ARG A 111 -11.91 -23.26 -7.85
N LEU A 112 -12.61 -23.22 -8.98
CA LEU A 112 -12.11 -22.57 -10.20
C LEU A 112 -11.82 -21.08 -9.93
N ILE A 113 -12.74 -20.37 -9.27
CA ILE A 113 -12.57 -18.96 -8.93
C ILE A 113 -11.39 -18.78 -7.95
N SER A 114 -11.31 -19.58 -6.89
CA SER A 114 -10.19 -19.58 -5.94
C SER A 114 -8.84 -19.68 -6.68
N ARG A 115 -8.72 -20.67 -7.55
CA ARG A 115 -7.45 -20.91 -8.27
C ARG A 115 -7.14 -19.85 -9.30
N ARG A 116 -8.13 -19.39 -10.08
CA ARG A 116 -7.89 -18.55 -11.25
C ARG A 116 -7.88 -17.06 -10.96
N LEU A 117 -8.68 -16.59 -10.00
CA LEU A 117 -8.85 -15.16 -9.72
C LEU A 117 -8.24 -14.71 -8.39
N LEU A 118 -7.94 -15.64 -7.47
CA LEU A 118 -7.52 -15.29 -6.11
C LEU A 118 -6.08 -15.67 -5.80
N THR A 119 -5.58 -16.81 -6.29
CA THR A 119 -4.21 -17.28 -6.02
C THR A 119 -3.17 -16.18 -6.18
N ARG A 120 -2.38 -15.94 -5.12
CA ARG A 120 -1.26 -15.01 -5.18
C ARG A 120 -0.09 -15.62 -5.94
N GLU A 121 0.16 -15.12 -7.14
CA GLU A 121 1.38 -15.43 -7.90
C GLU A 121 2.58 -14.60 -7.42
N TYR A 122 2.33 -13.34 -7.05
CA TYR A 122 3.31 -12.45 -6.45
C TYR A 122 2.64 -11.59 -5.39
N PHE A 123 3.36 -11.28 -4.32
CA PHE A 123 2.85 -10.41 -3.26
C PHE A 123 2.67 -8.99 -3.78
N GLN A 124 1.43 -8.48 -3.68
CA GLN A 124 1.10 -7.09 -3.98
C GLN A 124 0.93 -6.35 -2.65
N PRO A 125 1.87 -5.49 -2.22
CA PRO A 125 1.79 -4.85 -0.90
C PRO A 125 0.80 -3.68 -0.87
N ALA A 126 0.07 -3.54 0.23
CA ALA A 126 -0.67 -2.33 0.58
C ALA A 126 0.29 -1.32 1.25
N THR A 127 1.01 -0.56 0.44
CA THR A 127 2.13 0.30 0.88
C THR A 127 1.75 1.46 1.80
N THR A 128 0.45 1.78 1.92
CA THR A 128 -0.06 2.79 2.85
C THR A 128 -0.24 2.28 4.28
N LEU A 129 -0.16 0.96 4.49
CA LEU A 129 -0.38 0.30 5.76
C LEU A 129 0.85 -0.51 6.18
N ASN A 130 0.98 -0.71 7.48
CA ASN A 130 1.85 -1.73 8.04
C ASN A 130 1.05 -2.99 8.41
N LEU A 131 1.77 -4.07 8.71
CA LEU A 131 1.18 -5.38 8.96
C LEU A 131 0.36 -5.44 10.26
N LEU A 132 0.59 -4.53 11.21
CA LEU A 132 -0.27 -4.39 12.40
C LEU A 132 -1.73 -4.08 11.99
N ALA A 133 -1.96 -3.41 10.87
CA ALA A 133 -3.31 -3.13 10.38
C ALA A 133 -4.07 -4.41 10.01
N ALA A 134 -3.38 -5.43 9.47
CA ALA A 134 -3.96 -6.74 9.15
C ALA A 134 -4.26 -7.56 10.41
N ALA A 135 -3.33 -7.58 11.35
CA ALA A 135 -3.55 -8.22 12.66
C ALA A 135 -4.73 -7.56 13.40
N TRP A 136 -4.80 -6.21 13.37
CA TRP A 136 -5.85 -5.44 14.02
C TRP A 136 -7.23 -5.79 13.51
N ILE A 137 -7.42 -5.88 12.19
CA ILE A 137 -8.76 -6.12 11.66
C ILE A 137 -9.26 -7.53 11.98
N GLN A 138 -8.38 -8.52 12.03
CA GLN A 138 -8.76 -9.84 12.51
C GLN A 138 -9.02 -9.84 14.02
N PHE A 139 -8.24 -9.11 14.81
CA PHE A 139 -8.46 -8.94 16.25
C PHE A 139 -9.84 -8.37 16.57
N GLU A 140 -10.33 -7.47 15.72
CA GLU A 140 -11.67 -6.90 15.83
C GLU A 140 -12.75 -7.88 15.36
N VAL A 141 -12.53 -8.63 14.28
CA VAL A 141 -13.46 -9.66 13.82
C VAL A 141 -13.68 -10.73 14.91
N HIS A 142 -12.64 -11.10 15.66
CA HIS A 142 -12.73 -12.01 16.80
C HIS A 142 -13.58 -11.47 17.98
N ASP A 143 -13.87 -10.16 18.01
CA ASP A 143 -14.81 -9.56 18.98
C ASP A 143 -16.26 -9.59 18.49
N TRP A 144 -16.44 -9.54 17.17
CA TRP A 144 -17.71 -9.12 16.58
C TRP A 144 -18.62 -10.25 16.15
N PHE A 145 -18.06 -11.29 15.52
CA PHE A 145 -18.89 -12.33 14.95
C PHE A 145 -18.11 -13.61 14.60
N SER A 146 -18.85 -14.71 14.64
CA SER A 146 -18.49 -15.94 13.96
C SER A 146 -19.72 -16.77 13.65
N HIS A 147 -19.54 -17.73 12.74
CA HIS A 147 -20.56 -18.71 12.40
C HIS A 147 -20.03 -20.11 12.67
N ASN A 148 -20.83 -20.91 13.37
CA ASN A 148 -20.55 -22.33 13.54
C ASN A 148 -20.76 -23.10 12.23
N THR A 149 -20.17 -24.29 12.17
CA THR A 149 -20.30 -25.20 11.02
C THR A 149 -20.84 -26.55 11.46
N VAL A 150 -21.53 -27.23 10.55
CA VAL A 150 -22.06 -28.58 10.77
C VAL A 150 -21.57 -29.52 9.68
N ASP A 151 -21.33 -30.76 10.08
CA ASP A 151 -20.78 -31.81 9.23
C ASP A 151 -21.81 -32.67 8.47
N PRO A 152 -23.09 -32.80 8.89
CA PRO A 152 -24.07 -33.54 8.10
C PRO A 152 -24.25 -32.94 6.69
N LYS A 153 -24.00 -33.79 5.66
CA LYS A 153 -24.17 -33.46 4.23
C LYS A 153 -23.29 -32.27 3.79
N PRO A 154 -21.95 -32.36 3.88
CA PRO A 154 -21.08 -31.25 3.48
C PRO A 154 -21.26 -30.94 1.99
N TRP A 155 -20.96 -29.72 1.59
CA TRP A 155 -20.94 -29.33 0.18
C TRP A 155 -19.86 -30.13 -0.55
N GLN A 156 -20.23 -30.68 -1.70
CA GLN A 156 -19.35 -31.45 -2.57
C GLN A 156 -18.94 -30.55 -3.74
N ILE A 157 -17.68 -30.12 -3.77
CA ILE A 157 -17.16 -29.19 -4.78
C ILE A 157 -16.44 -30.00 -5.87
N PRO A 158 -16.97 -30.01 -7.10
CA PRO A 158 -16.30 -30.71 -8.20
C PRO A 158 -14.91 -30.13 -8.44
N LEU A 159 -13.94 -31.00 -8.70
CA LEU A 159 -12.57 -30.64 -9.00
C LEU A 159 -12.23 -30.99 -10.45
N HIS A 160 -11.42 -30.16 -11.11
CA HIS A 160 -10.87 -30.50 -12.42
C HIS A 160 -9.85 -31.64 -12.31
N ASP A 161 -9.65 -32.38 -13.40
CA ASP A 161 -8.84 -33.62 -13.43
C ASP A 161 -7.43 -33.45 -12.84
N HIS A 162 -6.81 -32.28 -13.00
CA HIS A 162 -5.46 -31.98 -12.50
C HIS A 162 -5.41 -31.05 -11.27
N ASP A 163 -6.52 -30.85 -10.54
CA ASP A 163 -6.49 -30.05 -9.31
C ASP A 163 -5.62 -30.74 -8.24
N PRO A 164 -4.69 -30.03 -7.58
CA PRO A 164 -3.79 -30.64 -6.59
C PRO A 164 -4.47 -30.98 -5.25
N TRP A 165 -5.75 -30.67 -5.07
CA TRP A 165 -6.47 -31.00 -3.84
C TRP A 165 -6.58 -32.52 -3.64
N PRO A 166 -6.29 -33.04 -2.41
CA PRO A 166 -6.15 -34.47 -2.19
C PRO A 166 -7.48 -35.24 -2.20
N GLU A 167 -8.57 -34.66 -1.69
CA GLU A 167 -9.88 -35.31 -1.60
C GLU A 167 -10.74 -35.02 -2.84
N ARG A 168 -11.35 -36.03 -3.48
CA ARG A 168 -12.15 -35.83 -4.70
C ARG A 168 -13.54 -36.45 -4.57
N PRO A 169 -14.62 -35.65 -4.60
CA PRO A 169 -14.65 -34.18 -4.66
C PRO A 169 -14.12 -33.51 -3.37
N MET A 170 -13.81 -32.21 -3.44
CA MET A 170 -13.47 -31.43 -2.23
C MET A 170 -14.73 -31.28 -1.36
N THR A 171 -14.60 -31.47 -0.04
CA THR A 171 -15.72 -31.29 0.89
C THR A 171 -15.61 -30.00 1.71
N ILE A 172 -16.74 -29.32 1.92
CA ILE A 172 -16.83 -28.12 2.78
C ILE A 172 -18.03 -28.25 3.71
N LYS A 173 -17.79 -28.21 5.04
CA LYS A 173 -18.84 -28.23 6.07
C LYS A 173 -19.85 -27.10 5.84
N ARG A 174 -21.14 -27.31 6.15
CA ARG A 174 -22.19 -26.29 5.96
C ARG A 174 -22.18 -25.27 7.10
N THR A 175 -22.73 -24.08 6.86
CA THR A 175 -22.98 -23.12 7.96
C THR A 175 -24.06 -23.74 8.85
N ALA A 176 -23.88 -23.69 10.17
CA ALA A 176 -24.87 -24.20 11.10
C ALA A 176 -26.20 -23.43 10.92
N PRO A 177 -27.34 -24.13 10.69
CA PRO A 177 -28.62 -23.44 10.57
C PRO A 177 -29.02 -22.80 11.90
N ASP A 178 -29.84 -21.75 11.84
CA ASP A 178 -30.54 -21.24 13.02
C ASP A 178 -31.28 -22.39 13.72
N PRO A 179 -31.13 -22.57 15.05
CA PRO A 179 -31.86 -23.58 15.82
C PRO A 179 -33.38 -23.34 15.88
N SER A 180 -33.85 -22.13 15.56
CA SER A 180 -35.26 -21.74 15.65
C SER A 180 -35.78 -21.01 14.39
N PRO A 181 -35.54 -21.54 13.17
CA PRO A 181 -35.77 -20.80 11.93
C PRO A 181 -37.25 -20.53 11.71
N ASP A 182 -37.55 -19.41 11.04
CA ASP A 182 -38.88 -19.15 10.49
C ASP A 182 -39.08 -20.05 9.24
N PRO A 183 -40.04 -20.99 9.24
CA PRO A 183 -40.22 -21.92 8.12
C PRO A 183 -40.67 -21.23 6.83
N ASP A 184 -41.30 -20.06 6.92
CA ASP A 184 -41.80 -19.29 5.77
C ASP A 184 -40.82 -18.16 5.37
N GLY A 185 -39.78 -17.93 6.18
CA GLY A 185 -38.77 -16.88 6.00
C GLY A 185 -37.51 -17.36 5.25
N PRO A 186 -36.61 -16.42 4.87
CA PRO A 186 -35.31 -16.79 4.35
C PRO A 186 -34.45 -17.47 5.44
N PRO A 187 -33.46 -18.30 5.06
CA PRO A 187 -32.54 -18.88 6.02
C PRO A 187 -31.83 -17.81 6.86
N THR A 188 -31.80 -18.06 8.16
CA THR A 188 -31.12 -17.23 9.15
C THR A 188 -30.02 -18.02 9.84
N TYR A 189 -29.09 -17.30 10.44
CA TYR A 189 -27.92 -17.85 11.11
C TYR A 189 -27.67 -17.07 12.39
N VAL A 190 -27.08 -17.72 13.38
CA VAL A 190 -26.79 -17.15 14.70
C VAL A 190 -25.29 -17.01 14.93
N THR A 191 -24.92 -15.97 15.67
CA THR A 191 -23.51 -15.73 16.06
C THR A 191 -23.10 -16.59 17.25
N ALA A 192 -21.86 -17.07 17.26
CA ALA A 192 -21.26 -17.67 18.47
C ALA A 192 -20.55 -16.64 19.37
N ASP A 193 -20.38 -15.41 18.89
CA ASP A 193 -19.80 -14.27 19.61
C ASP A 193 -20.85 -13.20 19.89
N THR A 194 -20.52 -12.20 20.73
CA THR A 194 -21.42 -11.05 20.90
C THR A 194 -21.31 -10.13 19.68
N HIS A 195 -22.41 -9.51 19.25
CA HIS A 195 -22.38 -8.46 18.22
C HIS A 195 -21.90 -7.11 18.76
N TRP A 196 -21.75 -6.98 20.07
CA TRP A 196 -21.32 -5.74 20.71
C TRP A 196 -19.82 -5.54 20.51
N TRP A 197 -19.38 -4.29 20.65
CA TRP A 197 -17.95 -3.99 20.66
C TRP A 197 -17.47 -3.97 22.11
N ASP A 198 -17.36 -5.16 22.69
CA ASP A 198 -17.20 -5.37 24.13
C ASP A 198 -15.87 -6.00 24.53
N ALA A 199 -14.97 -6.12 23.56
CA ALA A 199 -13.64 -6.72 23.67
C ALA A 199 -13.67 -8.20 24.15
N SER A 200 -14.71 -8.94 23.75
CA SER A 200 -14.93 -10.36 24.04
C SER A 200 -13.79 -11.26 23.58
N GLN A 201 -13.04 -10.88 22.54
CA GLN A 201 -11.83 -11.60 22.13
C GLN A 201 -10.78 -11.67 23.24
N ILE A 202 -10.71 -10.67 24.13
CA ILE A 202 -9.78 -10.67 25.28
C ILE A 202 -10.38 -11.42 26.48
N TYR A 203 -11.64 -11.12 26.81
CA TYR A 203 -12.26 -11.57 28.06
C TYR A 203 -12.92 -12.95 27.97
N GLY A 204 -13.02 -13.50 26.74
CA GLY A 204 -13.70 -14.74 26.43
C GLY A 204 -15.23 -14.63 26.53
N SER A 205 -15.87 -15.75 26.20
CA SER A 205 -17.33 -15.87 26.15
C SER A 205 -17.89 -16.91 27.13
N THR A 206 -17.02 -17.66 27.82
CA THR A 206 -17.41 -18.72 28.77
C THR A 206 -17.04 -18.35 30.21
N PRO A 207 -17.89 -18.63 31.20
CA PRO A 207 -17.61 -18.32 32.60
C PRO A 207 -16.30 -18.92 33.11
N ASP A 208 -15.98 -20.15 32.72
CA ASP A 208 -14.78 -20.86 33.17
C ASP A 208 -13.50 -20.19 32.67
N PHE A 209 -13.44 -19.84 31.37
CA PHE A 209 -12.30 -19.11 30.82
C PHE A 209 -12.16 -17.72 31.47
N CYS A 210 -13.26 -16.97 31.57
CA CYS A 210 -13.25 -15.62 32.14
C CYS A 210 -12.83 -15.62 33.63
N ASN A 211 -13.37 -16.54 34.43
CA ASN A 211 -12.99 -16.68 35.84
C ASN A 211 -11.54 -17.14 35.97
N GLY A 212 -11.12 -18.10 35.15
CA GLY A 212 -9.74 -18.58 35.11
C GLY A 212 -8.74 -17.51 34.67
N LEU A 213 -9.15 -16.58 33.80
CA LEU A 213 -8.30 -15.47 33.35
C LEU A 213 -8.10 -14.40 34.42
N ARG A 214 -8.98 -14.28 35.41
CA ARG A 214 -8.89 -13.25 36.44
C ARG A 214 -7.88 -13.62 37.51
N SER A 215 -7.11 -12.65 37.97
CA SER A 215 -6.17 -12.81 39.09
C SER A 215 -6.86 -12.83 40.45
N GLY A 216 -8.08 -12.28 40.53
CA GLY A 216 -8.79 -12.03 41.79
C GLY A 216 -8.19 -10.90 42.64
N HIS A 217 -7.24 -10.15 42.08
CA HIS A 217 -6.60 -9.02 42.74
C HIS A 217 -6.66 -7.75 41.88
N HIS A 218 -7.20 -6.67 42.45
CA HIS A 218 -7.31 -5.34 41.82
C HIS A 218 -7.98 -5.34 40.42
N GLY A 219 -8.82 -6.33 40.13
CA GLY A 219 -9.51 -6.49 38.85
C GLY A 219 -8.62 -6.96 37.69
N GLN A 220 -7.36 -7.33 37.94
CA GLN A 220 -6.38 -7.63 36.89
C GLN A 220 -6.59 -9.02 36.26
N LEU A 221 -6.15 -9.15 35.00
CA LEU A 221 -6.01 -10.40 34.27
C LEU A 221 -4.67 -11.09 34.60
N ARG A 222 -4.68 -12.42 34.63
CA ARG A 222 -3.47 -13.25 34.64
C ARG A 222 -2.84 -13.20 33.25
N ILE A 223 -1.54 -12.93 33.22
CA ILE A 223 -0.72 -12.90 32.01
C ILE A 223 0.55 -13.70 32.30
N ASP A 224 0.95 -14.58 31.41
CA ASP A 224 2.20 -15.33 31.53
C ASP A 224 3.43 -14.53 31.06
N GLU A 225 4.60 -15.16 31.08
CA GLU A 225 5.88 -14.53 30.71
C GLU A 225 5.93 -14.07 29.25
N LEU A 226 5.19 -14.74 28.36
CA LEU A 226 5.08 -14.37 26.94
C LEU A 226 4.06 -13.25 26.72
N GLY A 227 3.32 -12.87 27.76
CA GLY A 227 2.30 -11.85 27.65
C GLY A 227 0.94 -12.39 27.20
N LEU A 228 0.67 -13.69 27.30
CA LEU A 228 -0.58 -14.35 26.89
C LEU A 228 -1.40 -14.84 28.08
N PRO A 229 -2.67 -15.27 27.88
CA PRO A 229 -3.38 -16.04 28.89
C PRO A 229 -2.54 -17.24 29.36
N PRO A 230 -2.54 -17.58 30.66
CA PRO A 230 -1.80 -18.73 31.17
C PRO A 230 -2.14 -20.05 30.45
N ALA A 231 -1.15 -20.92 30.28
CA ALA A 231 -1.30 -22.16 29.52
C ALA A 231 -2.37 -23.12 30.09
N ASP A 232 -2.67 -23.05 31.40
CA ASP A 232 -3.77 -23.80 32.01
C ASP A 232 -5.15 -23.43 31.44
N LEU A 233 -5.29 -22.27 30.78
CA LEU A 233 -6.55 -21.86 30.18
C LEU A 233 -6.76 -22.40 28.76
N GLU A 234 -5.73 -22.99 28.14
CA GLU A 234 -5.84 -23.56 26.79
C GLU A 234 -6.85 -24.70 26.72
N GLN A 235 -7.07 -25.40 27.84
CA GLN A 235 -8.10 -26.45 27.93
C GLN A 235 -9.53 -25.95 27.69
N TYR A 236 -9.77 -24.64 27.85
CA TYR A 236 -11.08 -24.01 27.62
C TYR A 236 -11.22 -23.43 26.21
N VAL A 237 -10.21 -23.61 25.35
CA VAL A 237 -10.16 -23.06 24.00
C VAL A 237 -10.36 -24.18 22.99
N ASP A 238 -11.44 -24.11 22.21
CA ASP A 238 -11.71 -25.06 21.14
C ASP A 238 -10.91 -24.70 19.86
N LEU A 239 -9.78 -25.38 19.68
CA LEU A 239 -8.92 -25.21 18.50
C LEU A 239 -9.52 -25.80 17.21
N SER A 240 -10.59 -26.59 17.28
CA SER A 240 -11.34 -27.01 16.08
C SER A 240 -12.29 -25.92 15.57
N GLY A 241 -12.63 -24.97 16.45
CA GLY A 241 -13.49 -23.82 16.18
C GLY A 241 -12.73 -22.56 15.74
N VAL A 242 -13.29 -21.40 16.09
CA VAL A 242 -12.77 -20.07 15.70
C VAL A 242 -11.36 -19.82 16.24
N ALA A 243 -11.08 -20.31 17.47
CA ALA A 243 -9.78 -20.15 18.10
C ALA A 243 -8.65 -20.89 17.36
N GLY A 244 -8.98 -21.90 16.54
CA GLY A 244 -8.02 -22.55 15.63
C GLY A 244 -7.44 -21.62 14.56
N ASN A 245 -8.06 -20.45 14.32
CA ASN A 245 -7.58 -19.45 13.36
C ASN A 245 -6.69 -18.37 14.01
N PHE A 246 -6.19 -18.63 15.23
CA PHE A 246 -5.27 -17.73 15.94
C PHE A 246 -3.86 -17.76 15.33
N TRP A 247 -3.12 -16.65 15.40
CA TRP A 247 -1.76 -16.54 14.87
C TRP A 247 -0.96 -15.45 15.59
N VAL A 248 0.35 -15.35 15.32
CA VAL A 248 1.28 -14.44 16.03
C VAL A 248 0.81 -12.99 16.02
N GLY A 249 0.23 -12.50 14.92
CA GLY A 249 -0.33 -11.15 14.84
C GLY A 249 -1.41 -10.87 15.89
N LEU A 250 -2.32 -11.82 16.10
CA LEU A 250 -3.36 -11.73 17.14
C LEU A 250 -2.75 -11.84 18.54
N ALA A 251 -1.79 -12.74 18.73
CA ALA A 251 -1.11 -12.95 20.01
C ALA A 251 -0.47 -11.64 20.54
N MET A 252 0.17 -10.88 19.67
CA MET A 252 0.75 -9.57 20.04
C MET A 252 -0.31 -8.56 20.49
N LEU A 253 -1.45 -8.50 19.79
CA LEU A 253 -2.53 -7.57 20.13
C LEU A 253 -3.26 -7.98 21.40
N HIS A 254 -3.53 -9.28 21.61
CA HIS A 254 -4.03 -9.77 22.88
C HIS A 254 -3.08 -9.41 24.03
N SER A 255 -1.78 -9.64 23.86
CA SER A 255 -0.79 -9.26 24.87
C SER A 255 -0.82 -7.77 25.19
N LEU A 256 -0.84 -6.92 24.15
CA LEU A 256 -0.86 -5.48 24.29
C LEU A 256 -2.10 -5.00 25.08
N PHE A 257 -3.29 -5.50 24.75
CA PHE A 257 -4.53 -5.03 25.38
C PHE A 257 -4.87 -5.72 26.71
N MET A 258 -4.29 -6.88 27.01
CA MET A 258 -4.32 -7.45 28.36
C MET A 258 -3.44 -6.63 29.31
N ARG A 259 -2.24 -6.22 28.87
CA ARG A 259 -1.37 -5.29 29.61
C ARG A 259 -2.06 -3.94 29.80
N GLU A 260 -2.76 -3.45 28.77
CA GLU A 260 -3.53 -2.22 28.86
C GLU A 260 -4.67 -2.30 29.89
N HIS A 261 -5.42 -3.42 29.90
CA HIS A 261 -6.43 -3.66 30.94
C HIS A 261 -5.81 -3.59 32.34
N ASN A 262 -4.69 -4.27 32.57
CA ASN A 262 -4.03 -4.29 33.88
C ASN A 262 -3.54 -2.90 34.30
N ALA A 263 -3.02 -2.09 33.36
CA ALA A 263 -2.62 -0.71 33.62
C ALA A 263 -3.82 0.20 33.96
N ILE A 264 -4.97 -0.02 33.31
CA ILE A 264 -6.22 0.66 33.66
C ILE A 264 -6.65 0.26 35.08
N CYS A 265 -6.63 -1.03 35.41
CA CYS A 265 -6.94 -1.53 36.76
C CYS A 265 -6.07 -0.87 37.83
N GLU A 266 -4.76 -0.77 37.61
CA GLU A 266 -3.83 -0.10 38.54
C GLU A 266 -4.17 1.38 38.73
N ARG A 267 -4.48 2.08 37.63
CA ARG A 267 -4.89 3.48 37.70
C ARG A 267 -6.18 3.65 38.50
N LEU A 268 -7.18 2.81 38.25
CA LEU A 268 -8.46 2.86 38.94
C LEU A 268 -8.33 2.47 40.42
N ALA A 269 -7.54 1.44 40.75
CA ALA A 269 -7.30 1.02 42.13
C ALA A 269 -6.59 2.12 42.95
N THR A 270 -5.69 2.88 42.31
CA THR A 270 -4.98 4.00 42.94
C THR A 270 -5.92 5.17 43.25
N GLU A 271 -6.78 5.55 42.30
CA GLU A 271 -7.70 6.70 42.47
C GLU A 271 -8.96 6.37 43.28
N TYR A 272 -9.45 5.13 43.17
CA TYR A 272 -10.69 4.68 43.78
C TYR A 272 -10.43 3.44 44.66
N PRO A 273 -9.67 3.57 45.77
CA PRO A 273 -9.20 2.44 46.59
C PRO A 273 -10.32 1.67 47.31
N ARG A 274 -11.58 2.12 47.21
CA ARG A 274 -12.75 1.45 47.78
C ARG A 274 -13.45 0.50 46.80
N LEU A 275 -13.10 0.55 45.52
CA LEU A 275 -13.67 -0.37 44.54
C LEU A 275 -13.15 -1.78 44.78
N THR A 276 -14.07 -2.74 44.73
CA THR A 276 -13.76 -4.17 44.82
C THR A 276 -13.06 -4.67 43.56
N ASP A 277 -12.44 -5.85 43.62
CA ASP A 277 -11.85 -6.54 42.46
C ASP A 277 -12.84 -6.61 41.27
N GLN A 278 -14.09 -7.01 41.54
CA GLN A 278 -15.12 -7.13 40.52
C GLN A 278 -15.49 -5.78 39.89
N GLU A 279 -15.58 -4.71 40.68
CA GLU A 279 -15.90 -3.37 40.18
C GLU A 279 -14.76 -2.79 39.36
N LEU A 280 -13.50 -3.00 39.79
CA LEU A 280 -12.31 -2.62 39.04
C LEU A 280 -12.25 -3.34 37.70
N TYR A 281 -12.42 -4.66 37.68
CA TYR A 281 -12.46 -5.47 36.46
C TYR A 281 -13.56 -4.97 35.49
N ALA A 282 -14.78 -4.76 36.00
CA ALA A 282 -15.91 -4.32 35.18
C ALA A 282 -15.66 -2.95 34.54
N LYS A 283 -15.14 -1.99 35.32
CA LYS A 283 -14.80 -0.64 34.84
C LYS A 283 -13.62 -0.66 33.88
N ALA A 284 -12.58 -1.44 34.16
CA ALA A 284 -11.44 -1.58 33.27
C ALA A 284 -11.82 -2.22 31.93
N ARG A 285 -12.71 -3.23 31.91
CA ARG A 285 -13.28 -3.80 30.68
C ARG A 285 -14.01 -2.73 29.86
N LEU A 286 -14.86 -1.92 30.50
CA LEU A 286 -15.55 -0.81 29.84
C LEU A 286 -14.55 0.17 29.20
N VAL A 287 -13.57 0.64 29.96
CA VAL A 287 -12.53 1.57 29.48
C VAL A 287 -11.72 0.97 28.33
N ASN A 288 -11.26 -0.27 28.45
CA ASN A 288 -10.45 -0.93 27.43
C ASN A 288 -11.25 -1.16 26.13
N SER A 289 -12.50 -1.62 26.23
CA SER A 289 -13.40 -1.79 25.07
C SER A 289 -13.63 -0.45 24.34
N ALA A 290 -13.79 0.65 25.09
CA ALA A 290 -13.96 1.97 24.50
C ALA A 290 -12.68 2.53 23.89
N LEU A 291 -11.52 2.24 24.47
CA LEU A 291 -10.24 2.60 23.89
C LEU A 291 -9.98 1.84 22.58
N ILE A 292 -10.27 0.53 22.52
CA ILE A 292 -10.19 -0.28 21.29
C ILE A 292 -11.12 0.31 20.22
N ALA A 293 -12.40 0.55 20.55
CA ALA A 293 -13.35 1.16 19.63
C ALA A 293 -12.91 2.55 19.13
N LYS A 294 -12.31 3.36 20.02
CA LYS A 294 -11.73 4.66 19.66
C LYS A 294 -10.60 4.49 18.67
N ILE A 295 -9.61 3.65 18.99
CA ILE A 295 -8.44 3.38 18.15
C ILE A 295 -8.88 2.92 16.76
N HIS A 296 -9.83 1.99 16.70
CA HIS A 296 -10.37 1.54 15.43
C HIS A 296 -11.01 2.68 14.62
N THR A 297 -11.78 3.53 15.29
CA THR A 297 -12.53 4.62 14.67
C THR A 297 -11.60 5.74 14.18
N ILE A 298 -10.60 6.15 14.95
CA ILE A 298 -9.82 7.36 14.66
C ILE A 298 -8.36 7.12 14.25
N ASP A 299 -7.84 5.90 14.41
CA ASP A 299 -6.51 5.49 13.96
C ASP A 299 -6.60 4.44 12.83
N TRP A 300 -7.17 3.26 13.08
CA TRP A 300 -7.17 2.17 12.08
C TRP A 300 -7.99 2.50 10.83
N THR A 301 -9.25 2.94 10.99
CA THR A 301 -10.12 3.25 9.85
C THR A 301 -9.52 4.38 9.01
N PRO A 302 -9.04 5.51 9.58
CA PRO A 302 -8.33 6.53 8.81
C PRO A 302 -7.04 6.06 8.14
N ALA A 303 -6.41 4.96 8.56
CA ALA A 303 -5.25 4.39 7.89
C ALA A 303 -5.65 3.61 6.62
N ILE A 304 -6.67 2.75 6.73
CA ILE A 304 -7.12 1.91 5.59
C ILE A 304 -7.99 2.67 4.60
N ILE A 305 -8.63 3.78 5.00
CA ILE A 305 -9.35 4.70 4.11
C ILE A 305 -8.81 6.12 4.27
N ALA A 306 -7.53 6.30 3.91
CA ALA A 306 -6.73 7.52 4.06
C ALA A 306 -7.12 8.68 3.13
N HIS A 307 -8.34 8.69 2.61
CA HIS A 307 -8.88 9.81 1.85
C HIS A 307 -9.19 11.00 2.79
N PRO A 308 -8.85 12.26 2.46
CA PRO A 308 -9.02 13.40 3.37
C PRO A 308 -10.45 13.60 3.89
N THR A 309 -11.45 13.27 3.09
CA THR A 309 -12.87 13.32 3.48
C THR A 309 -13.20 12.25 4.51
N THR A 310 -12.79 11.00 4.33
CA THR A 310 -13.12 9.91 5.26
C THR A 310 -12.33 10.02 6.56
N VAL A 311 -11.06 10.44 6.51
CA VAL A 311 -10.28 10.76 7.71
C VAL A 311 -11.02 11.79 8.56
N TYR A 312 -11.56 12.85 7.94
CA TYR A 312 -12.39 13.83 8.64
C TYR A 312 -13.71 13.22 9.15
N ALA A 313 -14.42 12.47 8.30
CA ALA A 313 -15.72 11.87 8.65
C ALA A 313 -15.62 10.92 9.84
N MET A 314 -14.59 10.08 9.89
CA MET A 314 -14.35 9.15 10.99
C MET A 314 -14.05 9.89 12.31
N ARG A 315 -13.23 10.95 12.25
CA ARG A 315 -13.03 11.83 13.41
C ARG A 315 -14.31 12.54 13.83
N ALA A 316 -15.17 12.91 12.89
CA ALA A 316 -16.47 13.52 13.18
C ALA A 316 -17.46 12.51 13.79
N ASN A 317 -17.40 11.22 13.44
CA ASN A 317 -18.19 10.19 14.13
C ASN A 317 -17.85 10.14 15.63
N TRP A 318 -16.57 10.30 15.99
CA TRP A 318 -16.15 10.29 17.39
C TRP A 318 -16.31 11.64 18.09
N PHE A 319 -15.88 12.75 17.49
CA PHE A 319 -15.79 14.06 18.14
C PHE A 319 -16.85 15.07 17.67
N GLY A 320 -17.63 14.73 16.65
CA GLY A 320 -18.54 15.65 15.95
C GLY A 320 -17.81 16.62 15.02
N VAL A 321 -18.59 17.37 14.23
CA VAL A 321 -18.04 18.38 13.32
C VAL A 321 -17.38 19.56 14.06
N LEU A 322 -17.71 19.78 15.34
CA LEU A 322 -17.03 20.76 16.18
C LEU A 322 -15.61 20.31 16.58
N GLY A 323 -15.35 19.00 16.50
CA GLY A 323 -14.03 18.42 16.62
C GLY A 323 -13.50 18.28 18.05
N GLU A 324 -12.37 17.58 18.15
CA GLU A 324 -11.77 17.17 19.42
C GLU A 324 -11.41 18.35 20.33
N ARG A 325 -10.86 19.44 19.77
CA ARG A 325 -10.47 20.63 20.57
C ARG A 325 -11.68 21.26 21.28
N PHE A 326 -12.81 21.33 20.59
CA PHE A 326 -14.05 21.82 21.17
C PHE A 326 -14.53 20.88 22.28
N ARG A 327 -14.58 19.57 21.99
CA ARG A 327 -15.00 18.55 22.96
C ARG A 327 -14.14 18.56 24.23
N ARG A 328 -12.81 18.67 24.10
CA ARG A 328 -11.89 18.76 25.24
C ARG A 328 -12.07 20.04 26.06
N ARG A 329 -12.40 21.16 25.42
CA ARG A 329 -12.52 22.48 26.08
C ARG A 329 -13.85 22.70 26.78
N PHE A 330 -14.95 22.22 26.19
CA PHE A 330 -16.30 22.55 26.62
C PHE A 330 -17.14 21.33 27.02
N GLY A 331 -16.61 20.11 26.87
CA GLY A 331 -17.38 18.89 27.07
C GLY A 331 -18.51 18.74 26.04
N ARG A 332 -19.49 17.89 26.36
CA ARG A 332 -20.73 17.74 25.58
C ARG A 332 -21.77 18.74 26.11
N ILE A 333 -22.32 19.55 25.21
CA ILE A 333 -23.34 20.58 25.50
C ILE A 333 -24.61 20.40 24.63
N SER A 334 -24.59 19.46 23.70
CA SER A 334 -25.70 19.11 22.80
C SER A 334 -25.77 17.61 22.61
N ASP A 335 -26.98 17.07 22.53
CA ASP A 335 -27.24 15.66 22.25
C ASP A 335 -27.03 15.27 20.79
N SER A 336 -26.78 16.23 19.89
CA SER A 336 -26.59 15.97 18.47
C SER A 336 -25.31 15.15 18.18
N GLU A 337 -25.48 13.95 17.64
CA GLU A 337 -24.37 13.12 17.13
C GLU A 337 -23.57 13.82 16.02
N VAL A 338 -24.20 14.70 15.23
CA VAL A 338 -23.53 15.42 14.15
C VAL A 338 -22.61 16.51 14.71
N LEU A 339 -23.08 17.28 15.69
CA LEU A 339 -22.30 18.40 16.24
C LEU A 339 -21.15 17.92 17.13
N GLN A 340 -21.37 16.92 17.99
CA GLN A 340 -20.41 16.52 19.03
C GLN A 340 -20.04 15.03 19.05
N GLY A 341 -20.45 14.27 18.03
CA GLY A 341 -20.08 12.88 17.85
C GLY A 341 -21.06 11.92 18.53
N ILE A 342 -20.97 10.64 18.15
CA ILE A 342 -21.80 9.55 18.66
C ILE A 342 -21.46 9.26 20.13
N PRO A 343 -20.18 9.20 20.57
CA PRO A 343 -19.90 8.89 21.97
C PRO A 343 -20.52 9.90 22.95
N GLY A 344 -21.41 9.43 23.82
CA GLY A 344 -22.19 10.24 24.76
C GLY A 344 -23.51 10.81 24.21
N SER A 345 -23.93 10.45 22.99
CA SER A 345 -25.27 10.79 22.46
C SER A 345 -26.37 9.93 23.09
N PRO A 346 -27.66 10.21 22.83
CA PRO A 346 -28.72 9.22 23.05
C PRO A 346 -28.44 7.94 22.24
N THR A 347 -28.86 6.79 22.79
CA THR A 347 -28.84 5.50 22.08
C THR A 347 -29.92 5.51 21.00
N ASP A 348 -29.57 5.09 19.77
CA ASP A 348 -30.51 5.04 18.66
C ASP A 348 -30.25 3.83 17.76
N HIS A 349 -31.21 2.91 17.73
CA HIS A 349 -31.18 1.74 16.85
C HIS A 349 -31.80 2.01 15.48
N HIS A 350 -32.26 3.23 15.20
CA HIS A 350 -32.87 3.66 13.95
C HIS A 350 -34.08 2.80 13.52
N GLY A 351 -34.88 2.36 14.50
CA GLY A 351 -36.13 1.62 14.28
C GLY A 351 -35.98 0.11 14.03
N VAL A 352 -34.76 -0.44 14.12
CA VAL A 352 -34.47 -1.86 13.93
C VAL A 352 -33.57 -2.32 15.07
N PRO A 353 -33.79 -3.48 15.72
CA PRO A 353 -32.87 -4.00 16.74
C PRO A 353 -31.42 -4.09 16.25
N TYR A 354 -30.47 -3.94 17.17
CA TYR A 354 -29.06 -4.03 16.84
C TYR A 354 -28.62 -5.47 16.62
N SER A 355 -27.98 -5.70 15.48
CA SER A 355 -27.20 -6.87 15.17
C SER A 355 -26.14 -6.49 14.14
N LEU A 356 -25.07 -7.28 14.09
CA LEU A 356 -24.25 -7.32 12.88
C LEU A 356 -24.96 -8.16 11.81
N THR A 357 -24.57 -7.96 10.56
CA THR A 357 -25.32 -8.46 9.40
C THR A 357 -24.48 -9.43 8.57
N GLU A 358 -25.15 -10.27 7.79
CA GLU A 358 -24.46 -11.17 6.85
C GLU A 358 -23.66 -10.39 5.80
N GLU A 359 -24.15 -9.22 5.39
CA GLU A 359 -23.44 -8.34 4.45
C GLU A 359 -22.20 -7.71 5.10
N PHE A 360 -22.24 -7.42 6.41
CA PHE A 360 -21.08 -6.99 7.18
C PHE A 360 -20.00 -8.07 7.22
N VAL A 361 -20.39 -9.32 7.45
CA VAL A 361 -19.50 -10.48 7.43
C VAL A 361 -18.85 -10.63 6.04
N ALA A 362 -19.63 -10.49 4.96
CA ALA A 362 -19.14 -10.64 3.60
C ALA A 362 -18.10 -9.58 3.20
N VAL A 363 -18.29 -8.31 3.58
CA VAL A 363 -17.37 -7.22 3.20
C VAL A 363 -16.10 -7.16 4.07
N TYR A 364 -16.06 -7.86 5.21
CA TYR A 364 -14.88 -7.99 6.08
C TYR A 364 -14.00 -9.20 5.74
N ARG A 365 -14.30 -9.92 4.66
CA ARG A 365 -13.40 -10.94 4.10
C ARG A 365 -12.21 -10.23 3.46
N MET A 366 -11.18 -9.97 4.26
CA MET A 366 -9.98 -9.21 3.88
C MET A 366 -8.70 -10.04 3.97
N HIS A 367 -8.81 -11.36 3.79
CA HIS A 367 -7.70 -12.31 3.84
C HIS A 367 -6.46 -11.97 2.96
N PRO A 368 -6.57 -11.27 1.81
CA PRO A 368 -5.39 -10.78 1.09
C PRO A 368 -4.44 -9.92 1.91
N LEU A 369 -4.88 -9.34 3.03
CA LEU A 369 -4.01 -8.57 3.93
C LEU A 369 -2.87 -9.41 4.53
N ILE A 370 -3.05 -10.72 4.67
CA ILE A 370 -2.05 -11.61 5.28
C ILE A 370 -0.93 -11.93 4.27
N PRO A 371 0.36 -11.72 4.58
CA PRO A 371 1.48 -12.18 3.76
C PRO A 371 1.64 -13.71 3.79
N ASP A 372 2.34 -14.26 2.80
CA ASP A 372 2.80 -15.66 2.86
C ASP A 372 4.14 -15.76 3.63
N ASP A 373 5.01 -14.76 3.48
CA ASP A 373 6.34 -14.68 4.09
C ASP A 373 6.45 -13.52 5.09
N PHE A 374 7.16 -13.73 6.19
CA PHE A 374 7.33 -12.78 7.28
C PHE A 374 8.82 -12.62 7.62
N LEU A 375 9.26 -11.36 7.72
CA LEU A 375 10.62 -11.01 8.14
C LEU A 375 10.58 -10.35 9.51
N PHE A 376 11.27 -10.94 10.48
CA PHE A 376 11.44 -10.37 11.81
C PHE A 376 12.78 -9.65 11.92
N ARG A 377 12.78 -8.46 12.51
CA ARG A 377 13.88 -7.50 12.51
C ARG A 377 14.19 -7.04 13.92
N SER A 378 15.46 -6.72 14.16
CA SER A 378 15.86 -6.06 15.40
C SER A 378 15.42 -4.60 15.38
N LEU A 379 14.75 -4.16 16.43
CA LEU A 379 14.45 -2.76 16.68
C LEU A 379 15.73 -1.92 16.88
N ARG A 380 16.85 -2.55 17.25
CA ARG A 380 18.11 -1.86 17.54
C ARG A 380 18.79 -1.31 16.28
N ASP A 381 18.82 -2.09 15.21
CA ASP A 381 19.65 -1.83 14.03
C ASP A 381 19.02 -2.30 12.70
N ASP A 382 17.73 -2.65 12.70
CA ASP A 382 16.92 -3.07 11.53
C ASP A 382 17.38 -4.37 10.83
N CYS A 383 18.37 -5.10 11.39
CA CYS A 383 18.84 -6.35 10.81
C CYS A 383 17.76 -7.44 10.91
N VAL A 384 17.68 -8.32 9.90
CA VAL A 384 16.75 -9.46 9.91
C VAL A 384 17.26 -10.50 10.91
N LEU A 385 16.42 -10.85 11.88
CA LEU A 385 16.69 -11.83 12.92
C LEU A 385 16.13 -13.21 12.57
N ALA A 386 14.97 -13.26 11.92
CA ALA A 386 14.32 -14.49 11.52
C ALA A 386 13.45 -14.27 10.27
N ALA A 387 13.20 -15.35 9.53
CA ALA A 387 12.26 -15.39 8.42
C ALA A 387 11.37 -16.62 8.59
N HIS A 388 10.07 -16.42 8.46
CA HIS A 388 9.05 -17.45 8.68
C HIS A 388 8.00 -17.40 7.57
N THR A 389 7.32 -18.52 7.35
CA THR A 389 6.14 -18.58 6.50
C THR A 389 4.87 -18.56 7.36
N LEU A 390 3.71 -18.26 6.74
CA LEU A 390 2.44 -18.22 7.50
C LEU A 390 2.17 -19.47 8.36
N PRO A 391 2.39 -20.71 7.88
CA PRO A 391 2.22 -21.93 8.70
C PRO A 391 3.01 -21.89 10.02
N ASP A 392 4.22 -21.34 10.01
CA ASP A 392 5.10 -21.24 11.18
C ASP A 392 4.57 -20.26 12.24
N LEU A 393 3.58 -19.42 11.88
CA LEU A 393 3.01 -18.38 12.73
C LEU A 393 1.58 -18.70 13.20
N THR A 394 1.04 -19.86 12.84
CA THR A 394 -0.32 -20.29 13.21
C THR A 394 -0.39 -20.73 14.68
N VAL A 395 -1.62 -20.93 15.18
CA VAL A 395 -1.94 -21.21 16.59
C VAL A 395 -1.05 -22.26 17.26
N LEU A 396 -0.63 -23.29 16.51
CA LEU A 396 0.22 -24.38 17.03
C LEU A 396 1.64 -23.92 17.40
N HIS A 397 2.11 -22.83 16.81
CA HIS A 397 3.48 -22.32 16.97
C HIS A 397 3.53 -20.94 17.64
N VAL A 398 2.40 -20.32 17.97
CA VAL A 398 2.35 -18.94 18.50
C VAL A 398 3.27 -18.75 19.70
N ARG A 399 3.19 -19.61 20.71
CA ARG A 399 4.03 -19.50 21.92
C ARG A 399 5.51 -19.66 21.60
N GLU A 400 5.84 -20.62 20.75
CA GLU A 400 7.20 -20.86 20.28
C GLU A 400 7.77 -19.59 19.62
N ARG A 401 7.03 -19.00 18.67
CA ARG A 401 7.46 -17.79 17.94
C ARG A 401 7.52 -16.54 18.82
N LEU A 402 6.63 -16.41 19.79
CA LEU A 402 6.70 -15.31 20.77
C LEU A 402 7.90 -15.44 21.71
N ALA A 403 8.39 -16.66 21.96
CA ALA A 403 9.56 -16.90 22.79
C ALA A 403 10.89 -16.66 22.04
N GLU A 404 10.88 -16.66 20.71
CA GLU A 404 12.10 -16.45 19.90
C GLU A 404 12.67 -15.04 20.03
N LEU A 405 11.81 -14.03 20.08
CA LEU A 405 12.19 -12.63 19.98
C LEU A 405 11.45 -11.77 21.01
N PRO A 406 12.07 -10.67 21.49
CA PRO A 406 11.37 -9.68 22.30
C PRO A 406 10.12 -9.16 21.58
N MET A 407 9.02 -8.99 22.32
CA MET A 407 7.76 -8.44 21.78
C MET A 407 7.94 -7.09 21.06
N ALA A 408 8.89 -6.26 21.50
CA ALA A 408 9.20 -4.99 20.84
C ALA A 408 9.80 -5.20 19.42
N ASP A 409 10.62 -6.24 19.22
CA ASP A 409 11.16 -6.59 17.90
C ASP A 409 10.04 -7.13 16.99
N LEU A 410 9.12 -7.94 17.52
CA LEU A 410 7.96 -8.43 16.76
C LEU A 410 7.03 -7.29 16.33
N LEU A 411 6.67 -6.41 17.26
CA LEU A 411 5.85 -5.22 16.96
C LEU A 411 6.54 -4.30 15.95
N TYR A 412 7.85 -4.09 16.10
CA TYR A 412 8.67 -3.34 15.15
C TYR A 412 8.66 -3.99 13.76
N SER A 413 8.84 -5.30 13.69
CA SER A 413 8.82 -6.08 12.43
C SER A 413 7.50 -5.93 11.69
N PHE A 414 6.37 -6.01 12.41
CA PHE A 414 5.05 -5.78 11.83
C PHE A 414 4.84 -4.32 11.45
N GLY A 415 5.39 -3.38 12.23
CA GLY A 415 5.40 -1.95 11.90
C GLY A 415 6.20 -1.62 10.63
N ARG A 416 7.24 -2.39 10.33
CA ARG A 416 8.12 -2.24 9.15
C ARG A 416 7.63 -2.98 7.91
N SER A 417 6.80 -4.00 8.09
CA SER A 417 6.29 -4.86 7.02
C SER A 417 4.95 -4.36 6.48
N HIS A 418 4.65 -4.65 5.22
CA HIS A 418 3.36 -4.31 4.61
C HIS A 418 2.41 -5.50 4.61
N PRO A 419 1.10 -5.29 4.79
CA PRO A 419 0.10 -6.30 4.48
C PRO A 419 -0.13 -6.37 2.96
N GLY A 420 -0.83 -7.39 2.47
CA GLY A 420 -1.18 -7.47 1.06
C GLY A 420 -2.36 -6.57 0.68
N ALA A 421 -2.39 -6.06 -0.55
CA ALA A 421 -3.52 -5.31 -1.10
C ALA A 421 -4.76 -6.20 -1.29
N ILE A 422 -5.95 -5.67 -1.00
CA ILE A 422 -7.23 -6.38 -1.16
C ILE A 422 -7.66 -6.32 -2.63
N THR A 423 -7.08 -7.19 -3.46
CA THR A 423 -7.28 -7.26 -4.91
C THR A 423 -7.36 -8.71 -5.39
N LEU A 424 -7.78 -8.90 -6.65
CA LEU A 424 -7.61 -10.18 -7.33
C LEU A 424 -6.12 -10.56 -7.40
N HIS A 425 -5.85 -11.86 -7.53
CA HIS A 425 -4.50 -12.42 -7.64
C HIS A 425 -3.57 -12.08 -6.46
N ASN A 426 -4.12 -11.92 -5.26
CA ASN A 426 -3.35 -11.58 -4.06
C ASN A 426 -3.83 -12.29 -2.79
N PHE A 427 -4.61 -13.37 -2.90
CA PHE A 427 -5.03 -14.20 -1.78
C PHE A 427 -3.91 -15.17 -1.36
N PRO A 428 -3.57 -15.31 -0.07
CA PRO A 428 -2.38 -16.07 0.36
C PRO A 428 -2.50 -17.54 0.00
N ARG A 429 -1.41 -18.13 -0.53
CA ARG A 429 -1.39 -19.54 -0.94
C ARG A 429 -1.59 -20.47 0.25
N HIS A 430 -0.96 -20.13 1.37
CA HIS A 430 -1.09 -20.92 2.60
C HIS A 430 -2.53 -20.94 3.15
N LEU A 431 -3.36 -19.94 2.82
CA LEU A 431 -4.79 -19.95 3.17
C LEU A 431 -5.65 -20.75 2.18
N GLN A 432 -5.16 -21.05 0.98
CA GLN A 432 -5.79 -21.99 0.03
C GLN A 432 -5.42 -23.46 0.29
N GLN A 433 -4.44 -23.68 1.17
CA GLN A 433 -3.93 -24.98 1.62
C GLN A 433 -3.73 -24.95 3.15
N PHE A 434 -4.75 -24.46 3.86
CA PHE A 434 -4.65 -24.20 5.29
C PHE A 434 -4.82 -25.48 6.10
N ASN A 435 -3.75 -25.92 6.75
CA ASN A 435 -3.80 -27.01 7.72
C ASN A 435 -4.27 -26.46 9.07
N ARG A 436 -5.42 -26.94 9.54
CA ARG A 436 -5.98 -26.57 10.83
C ARG A 436 -5.38 -27.40 11.96
N ALA A 437 -5.57 -26.93 13.19
CA ALA A 437 -5.09 -27.60 14.40
C ALA A 437 -5.68 -29.01 14.59
N ASP A 438 -6.88 -29.27 14.06
CA ASP A 438 -7.54 -30.59 14.08
C ASP A 438 -7.05 -31.54 12.97
N GLY A 439 -6.05 -31.12 12.18
CA GLY A 439 -5.50 -31.88 11.05
C GLY A 439 -6.32 -31.79 9.76
N SER A 440 -7.45 -31.06 9.76
CA SER A 440 -8.23 -30.85 8.55
C SER A 440 -7.57 -29.83 7.60
N LEU A 441 -7.70 -30.06 6.30
CA LEU A 441 -7.21 -29.18 5.25
C LEU A 441 -8.35 -28.31 4.72
N LEU A 442 -8.13 -26.99 4.61
CA LEU A 442 -9.11 -26.02 4.13
C LEU A 442 -8.57 -25.14 3.00
N ASP A 443 -9.34 -25.00 1.92
CA ASP A 443 -9.19 -23.87 1.00
C ASP A 443 -10.14 -22.76 1.46
N LEU A 444 -9.57 -21.75 2.13
CA LEU A 444 -10.34 -20.64 2.68
C LEU A 444 -10.96 -19.77 1.58
N ALA A 445 -10.29 -19.61 0.44
CA ALA A 445 -10.82 -18.82 -0.67
C ALA A 445 -12.05 -19.48 -1.29
N THR A 446 -12.00 -20.80 -1.54
CA THR A 446 -13.17 -21.56 -2.02
C THR A 446 -14.31 -21.52 -1.00
N THR A 447 -13.98 -21.70 0.27
CA THR A 447 -14.95 -21.66 1.38
C THR A 447 -15.63 -20.30 1.47
N ASP A 448 -14.88 -19.21 1.41
CA ASP A 448 -15.40 -17.85 1.53
C ASP A 448 -16.39 -17.51 0.42
N ILE A 449 -16.08 -17.87 -0.83
CA ILE A 449 -16.99 -17.70 -1.96
C ILE A 449 -18.29 -18.46 -1.70
N LEU A 450 -18.18 -19.73 -1.30
CA LEU A 450 -19.34 -20.57 -1.04
C LEU A 450 -20.17 -20.06 0.13
N ARG A 451 -19.55 -19.56 1.21
CA ARG A 451 -20.24 -19.00 2.38
C ARG A 451 -21.08 -17.78 2.03
N VAL A 452 -20.57 -16.88 1.18
CA VAL A 452 -21.32 -15.71 0.74
C VAL A 452 -22.58 -16.14 -0.02
N ARG A 453 -22.45 -17.13 -0.93
CA ARG A 453 -23.58 -17.69 -1.69
C ARG A 453 -24.56 -18.45 -0.79
N GLU A 454 -24.08 -19.34 0.06
CA GLU A 454 -24.85 -20.19 0.99
C GLU A 454 -25.72 -19.35 1.93
N ARG A 455 -25.20 -18.21 2.37
CA ARG A 455 -25.90 -17.32 3.31
C ARG A 455 -26.86 -16.35 2.62
N GLY A 456 -27.07 -16.50 1.32
CA GLY A 456 -28.00 -15.67 0.55
C GLY A 456 -27.61 -14.21 0.51
N VAL A 457 -26.31 -13.89 0.56
CA VAL A 457 -25.85 -12.51 0.31
C VAL A 457 -25.88 -12.27 -1.20
N PRO A 458 -26.52 -11.19 -1.70
CA PRO A 458 -26.61 -10.93 -3.13
C PRO A 458 -25.25 -10.86 -3.83
N ARG A 459 -25.21 -11.29 -5.10
CA ARG A 459 -24.06 -11.14 -6.01
C ARG A 459 -23.74 -9.64 -6.22
N TYR A 460 -22.55 -9.35 -6.74
CA TYR A 460 -21.96 -8.00 -6.72
C TYR A 460 -22.87 -6.90 -7.29
N ASN A 461 -23.45 -7.10 -8.48
CA ASN A 461 -24.23 -6.04 -9.13
C ASN A 461 -25.56 -5.78 -8.42
N GLU A 462 -26.24 -6.83 -7.97
CA GLU A 462 -27.48 -6.68 -7.20
C GLU A 462 -27.20 -6.04 -5.83
N PHE A 463 -26.09 -6.43 -5.19
CA PHE A 463 -25.62 -5.80 -3.97
C PHE A 463 -25.40 -4.29 -4.14
N ARG A 464 -24.79 -3.86 -5.26
CA ARG A 464 -24.63 -2.43 -5.59
C ARG A 464 -25.98 -1.73 -5.74
N ARG A 465 -26.95 -2.31 -6.46
CA ARG A 465 -28.30 -1.73 -6.61
C ARG A 465 -28.96 -1.52 -5.25
N LEU A 466 -28.90 -2.53 -4.39
CA LEU A 466 -29.53 -2.52 -3.07
C LEU A 466 -28.84 -1.54 -2.10
N LEU A 467 -27.54 -1.28 -2.29
CA LEU A 467 -26.81 -0.22 -1.58
C LEU A 467 -26.77 1.13 -2.31
N ARG A 468 -27.66 1.30 -3.31
CA ARG A 468 -27.90 2.55 -4.06
C ARG A 468 -26.71 3.03 -4.88
N LEU A 469 -25.76 2.15 -5.17
CA LEU A 469 -24.70 2.40 -6.14
C LEU A 469 -25.22 2.18 -7.57
N LYS A 470 -24.51 2.75 -8.54
CA LYS A 470 -24.73 2.42 -9.95
C LYS A 470 -24.20 1.00 -10.20
N PRO A 471 -25.02 0.04 -10.69
CA PRO A 471 -24.50 -1.25 -11.13
C PRO A 471 -23.56 -1.05 -12.34
N VAL A 472 -22.59 -1.93 -12.49
CA VAL A 472 -21.66 -1.89 -13.63
C VAL A 472 -22.31 -2.55 -14.84
N ALA A 473 -22.14 -2.00 -16.04
CA ALA A 473 -22.76 -2.50 -17.26
C ALA A 473 -21.90 -3.52 -18.02
N SER A 474 -20.59 -3.57 -17.75
CA SER A 474 -19.65 -4.52 -18.36
C SER A 474 -18.48 -4.82 -17.44
N PHE A 475 -17.67 -5.80 -17.81
CA PHE A 475 -16.44 -6.14 -17.08
C PHE A 475 -15.40 -5.00 -17.11
N GLU A 476 -15.36 -4.18 -18.16
CA GLU A 476 -14.53 -2.98 -18.26
C GLU A 476 -14.98 -1.85 -17.32
N GLU A 477 -16.26 -1.80 -16.94
CA GLU A 477 -16.72 -0.88 -15.91
C GLU A 477 -16.46 -1.43 -14.49
N LEU A 478 -16.34 -2.77 -14.35
CA LEU A 478 -16.02 -3.42 -13.09
C LEU A 478 -14.56 -3.23 -12.68
N THR A 479 -13.62 -3.26 -13.62
CA THR A 479 -12.18 -3.18 -13.36
C THR A 479 -11.46 -2.40 -14.45
N ASP A 480 -10.46 -1.61 -14.06
CA ASP A 480 -9.54 -0.91 -14.97
C ASP A 480 -8.40 -1.82 -15.49
N ASN A 481 -8.31 -3.06 -14.99
CA ASN A 481 -7.37 -4.06 -15.47
C ASN A 481 -8.01 -4.92 -16.61
N PRO A 482 -7.54 -4.79 -17.87
CA PRO A 482 -8.13 -5.50 -19.00
C PRO A 482 -7.94 -7.02 -18.94
N VAL A 483 -6.89 -7.51 -18.28
CA VAL A 483 -6.66 -8.95 -18.08
C VAL A 483 -7.72 -9.51 -17.15
N TRP A 484 -7.95 -8.84 -16.02
CA TRP A 484 -8.99 -9.26 -15.07
C TRP A 484 -10.38 -9.20 -15.71
N ALA A 485 -10.68 -8.17 -16.51
CA ALA A 485 -11.95 -8.09 -17.23
C ALA A 485 -12.19 -9.31 -18.14
N GLU A 486 -11.15 -9.77 -18.85
CA GLU A 486 -11.24 -10.97 -19.70
C GLU A 486 -11.35 -12.26 -18.88
N GLU A 487 -10.60 -12.42 -17.79
CA GLU A 487 -10.72 -13.59 -16.91
C GLU A 487 -12.12 -13.69 -16.28
N LEU A 488 -12.66 -12.56 -15.83
CA LEU A 488 -14.02 -12.44 -15.31
C LEU A 488 -15.05 -12.79 -16.39
N ARG A 489 -14.88 -12.29 -17.61
CA ARG A 489 -15.74 -12.63 -18.75
C ARG A 489 -15.74 -14.12 -19.02
N GLN A 490 -14.59 -14.77 -19.02
CA GLN A 490 -14.47 -16.20 -19.29
C GLN A 490 -15.08 -17.06 -18.18
N ILE A 491 -14.99 -16.65 -16.92
CA ILE A 491 -15.56 -17.42 -15.80
C ILE A 491 -17.06 -17.18 -15.66
N TYR A 492 -17.50 -15.91 -15.68
CA TYR A 492 -18.87 -15.55 -15.33
C TYR A 492 -19.77 -15.41 -16.55
N GLY A 493 -19.24 -15.05 -17.72
CA GLY A 493 -20.00 -14.77 -18.95
C GLY A 493 -20.83 -13.49 -18.90
N ASP A 494 -21.47 -13.22 -17.75
CA ASP A 494 -22.33 -12.08 -17.47
C ASP A 494 -21.89 -11.40 -16.15
N VAL A 495 -21.84 -10.07 -16.16
CA VAL A 495 -21.45 -9.26 -14.99
C VAL A 495 -22.44 -9.40 -13.82
N GLU A 496 -23.71 -9.75 -14.07
CA GLU A 496 -24.70 -10.03 -13.03
C GLU A 496 -24.36 -11.27 -12.19
N ARG A 497 -23.54 -12.19 -12.72
CA ARG A 497 -23.17 -13.43 -12.05
C ARG A 497 -21.95 -13.28 -11.14
N VAL A 498 -21.25 -12.14 -11.18
CA VAL A 498 -20.02 -11.92 -10.42
C VAL A 498 -20.29 -12.01 -8.92
N ASP A 499 -19.57 -12.90 -8.23
CA ASP A 499 -19.60 -13.01 -6.78
C ASP A 499 -19.29 -11.68 -6.11
N LEU A 500 -19.98 -11.38 -5.00
CA LEU A 500 -19.75 -10.15 -4.25
C LEU A 500 -18.26 -9.97 -3.93
N MET A 501 -17.64 -10.95 -3.27
CA MET A 501 -16.22 -10.88 -2.88
C MET A 501 -15.29 -10.60 -4.07
N ILE A 502 -15.55 -11.21 -5.23
CA ILE A 502 -14.75 -11.03 -6.44
C ILE A 502 -14.93 -9.63 -7.01
N GLY A 503 -16.17 -9.13 -7.05
CA GLY A 503 -16.43 -7.75 -7.45
C GLY A 503 -15.80 -6.73 -6.51
N LEU A 504 -15.83 -6.96 -5.19
CA LEU A 504 -15.15 -6.08 -4.21
C LEU A 504 -13.63 -6.02 -4.44
N TYR A 505 -13.01 -7.13 -4.84
CA TYR A 505 -11.57 -7.20 -5.07
C TYR A 505 -11.16 -6.62 -6.44
N ALA A 506 -12.02 -6.76 -7.44
CA ALA A 506 -11.83 -6.23 -8.79
C ALA A 506 -12.10 -4.71 -8.88
N GLU A 507 -12.97 -4.17 -8.03
CA GLU A 507 -13.42 -2.78 -8.09
C GLU A 507 -12.26 -1.79 -7.88
N PRO A 508 -12.09 -0.79 -8.79
CA PRO A 508 -11.15 0.30 -8.61
C PRO A 508 -11.44 1.08 -7.33
N LYS A 509 -10.41 1.28 -6.52
CA LYS A 509 -10.53 1.87 -5.18
C LYS A 509 -10.45 3.40 -5.27
N PRO A 510 -11.24 4.14 -4.47
CA PRO A 510 -10.99 5.56 -4.29
C PRO A 510 -9.55 5.83 -3.83
N PRO A 511 -8.93 6.97 -4.21
CA PRO A 511 -7.57 7.29 -3.76
C PRO A 511 -7.43 7.21 -2.23
N GLY A 512 -6.45 6.44 -1.77
CA GLY A 512 -6.17 6.22 -0.34
C GLY A 512 -7.01 5.12 0.33
N PHE A 513 -7.87 4.40 -0.41
CA PHE A 513 -8.64 3.27 0.13
C PHE A 513 -7.91 1.94 -0.04
N GLY A 514 -7.98 1.09 0.99
CA GLY A 514 -7.51 -0.29 0.99
C GLY A 514 -8.55 -1.30 0.48
N PHE A 515 -9.84 -0.93 0.45
CA PHE A 515 -10.95 -1.76 -0.03
C PHE A 515 -11.92 -0.95 -0.89
N SER A 516 -12.89 -1.62 -1.53
CA SER A 516 -13.78 -0.99 -2.50
C SER A 516 -14.79 -0.02 -1.91
N ASP A 517 -15.30 0.90 -2.74
CA ASP A 517 -16.37 1.81 -2.35
C ASP A 517 -17.69 1.06 -2.06
N THR A 518 -17.93 -0.07 -2.72
CA THR A 518 -19.07 -0.96 -2.40
C THR A 518 -18.99 -1.48 -0.96
N ALA A 519 -17.83 -2.01 -0.53
CA ALA A 519 -17.63 -2.43 0.86
C ALA A 519 -17.79 -1.23 1.82
N PHE A 520 -17.28 -0.06 1.44
CA PHE A 520 -17.40 1.15 2.23
C PHE A 520 -18.85 1.55 2.53
N ARG A 521 -19.84 1.23 1.67
CA ARG A 521 -21.26 1.53 1.96
C ARG A 521 -21.78 0.80 3.18
N ILE A 522 -21.40 -0.45 3.36
CA ILE A 522 -21.70 -1.21 4.58
C ILE A 522 -20.98 -0.59 5.78
N PHE A 523 -19.71 -0.17 5.62
CA PHE A 523 -18.98 0.48 6.71
C PHE A 523 -19.63 1.79 7.16
N VAL A 524 -20.07 2.66 6.24
CA VAL A 524 -20.75 3.93 6.55
C VAL A 524 -21.93 3.71 7.48
N LEU A 525 -22.71 2.66 7.21
CA LEU A 525 -23.88 2.28 8.00
C LEU A 525 -23.45 1.60 9.32
N MET A 526 -22.74 0.48 9.21
CA MET A 526 -22.51 -0.43 10.34
C MET A 526 -21.48 0.11 11.34
N ALA A 527 -20.41 0.79 10.90
CA ALA A 527 -19.43 1.35 11.83
C ALA A 527 -20.05 2.44 12.73
N SER A 528 -20.89 3.30 12.16
CA SER A 528 -21.64 4.30 12.95
C SER A 528 -22.65 3.60 13.88
N ARG A 529 -23.30 2.53 13.41
CA ARG A 529 -24.31 1.77 14.16
C ARG A 529 -23.75 1.04 15.36
N ARG A 530 -22.54 0.44 15.27
CA ARG A 530 -21.86 -0.21 16.41
C ARG A 530 -21.69 0.74 17.60
N LEU A 531 -21.46 2.03 17.33
CA LEU A 531 -21.36 3.05 18.38
C LEU A 531 -22.74 3.54 18.82
N ALA A 532 -23.63 3.87 17.87
CA ALA A 532 -24.91 4.52 18.18
C ALA A 532 -25.93 3.61 18.88
N SER A 533 -25.82 2.29 18.67
CA SER A 533 -26.71 1.30 19.29
C SER A 533 -26.24 0.79 20.65
N ASP A 534 -24.99 1.03 21.04
CA ASP A 534 -24.45 0.49 22.29
C ASP A 534 -24.61 1.52 23.41
N ARG A 535 -25.30 1.15 24.51
CA ARG A 535 -25.52 2.08 25.63
C ARG A 535 -24.21 2.61 26.20
N PHE A 536 -23.16 1.77 26.21
CA PHE A 536 -21.87 2.09 26.81
C PHE A 536 -21.03 3.04 25.96
N PHE A 537 -21.38 3.24 24.68
CA PHE A 537 -20.86 4.36 23.90
C PHE A 537 -21.81 5.55 23.86
N THR A 538 -23.06 5.41 24.29
CA THR A 538 -24.08 6.47 24.22
C THR A 538 -24.47 6.94 25.62
N ARG A 539 -25.67 6.60 26.12
CA ARG A 539 -26.22 7.11 27.39
C ARG A 539 -25.34 6.82 28.62
N ASP A 540 -24.59 5.73 28.59
CA ASP A 540 -23.72 5.28 29.70
C ASP A 540 -22.25 5.64 29.49
N PHE A 541 -21.90 6.34 28.40
CA PHE A 541 -20.54 6.85 28.16
C PHE A 541 -20.27 8.12 28.98
N ARG A 542 -20.25 7.95 30.31
CA ARG A 542 -20.18 9.03 31.30
C ARG A 542 -19.40 8.62 32.56
N PRO A 543 -18.82 9.59 33.31
CA PRO A 543 -17.97 9.31 34.47
C PRO A 543 -18.62 8.46 35.57
N GLU A 544 -19.93 8.48 35.73
CA GLU A 544 -20.62 7.69 36.76
C GLU A 544 -20.51 6.18 36.49
N ILE A 545 -20.44 5.80 35.22
CA ILE A 545 -20.29 4.41 34.78
C ILE A 545 -18.80 4.07 34.62
N TYR A 546 -18.05 4.90 33.90
CA TYR A 546 -16.65 4.65 33.54
C TYR A 546 -15.63 5.08 34.61
N THR A 547 -16.02 5.85 35.62
CA THR A 547 -15.17 6.75 36.43
C THR A 547 -14.60 7.93 35.64
N GLN A 548 -14.25 9.02 36.32
CA GLN A 548 -13.59 10.15 35.65
C GLN A 548 -12.23 9.72 35.09
N ALA A 549 -11.45 8.96 35.85
CA ALA A 549 -10.15 8.44 35.39
C ALA A 549 -10.28 7.54 34.17
N GLY A 550 -11.32 6.70 34.13
CA GLY A 550 -11.60 5.86 32.96
C GLY A 550 -11.97 6.68 31.72
N MET A 551 -12.79 7.72 31.88
CA MET A 551 -13.11 8.63 30.78
C MET A 551 -11.87 9.38 30.27
N ASP A 552 -11.04 9.87 31.19
CA ASP A 552 -9.78 10.55 30.85
C ASP A 552 -8.83 9.58 30.13
N TRP A 553 -8.75 8.32 30.58
CA TRP A 553 -7.98 7.28 29.91
C TRP A 553 -8.43 7.07 28.47
N VAL A 554 -9.73 6.94 28.21
CA VAL A 554 -10.24 6.83 26.83
C VAL A 554 -9.92 8.09 26.03
N ASN A 555 -10.06 9.28 26.61
CA ASN A 555 -9.86 10.55 25.91
C ASN A 555 -8.40 10.82 25.53
N ASP A 556 -7.46 10.48 26.40
CA ASP A 556 -6.06 10.86 26.26
C ASP A 556 -5.19 9.82 25.56
N ASN A 557 -5.74 8.63 25.29
CA ASN A 557 -5.01 7.55 24.65
C ASN A 557 -5.39 7.27 23.20
N SER A 558 -4.42 6.74 22.47
CA SER A 558 -4.49 6.29 21.07
C SER A 558 -3.63 5.04 20.91
N MET A 559 -3.60 4.41 19.72
CA MET A 559 -2.75 3.25 19.49
C MET A 559 -1.27 3.56 19.79
N ARG A 560 -0.84 4.79 19.51
CA ARG A 560 0.53 5.24 19.77
C ARG A 560 0.85 5.22 21.25
N THR A 561 -0.05 5.76 22.08
CA THR A 561 0.20 5.85 23.52
C THR A 561 0.15 4.47 24.17
N VAL A 562 -0.73 3.58 23.71
CA VAL A 562 -0.78 2.18 24.17
C VAL A 562 0.53 1.46 23.85
N LEU A 563 1.01 1.54 22.60
CA LEU A 563 2.29 0.95 22.19
C LEU A 563 3.45 1.48 23.05
N LEU A 564 3.56 2.80 23.22
CA LEU A 564 4.67 3.42 23.94
C LEU A 564 4.60 3.26 25.46
N ARG A 565 3.41 3.03 26.04
CA ARG A 565 3.25 2.72 27.45
C ARG A 565 3.89 1.37 27.79
N HIS A 566 3.63 0.37 26.96
CA HIS A 566 4.06 -1.01 27.22
C HIS A 566 5.40 -1.35 26.57
N PHE A 567 5.75 -0.70 25.47
CA PHE A 567 6.97 -0.92 24.70
C PHE A 567 7.64 0.42 24.33
N PRO A 568 8.15 1.19 25.31
CA PRO A 568 8.70 2.53 25.08
C PRO A 568 9.91 2.55 24.13
N ALA A 569 10.61 1.42 23.98
CA ALA A 569 11.70 1.26 23.02
C ALA A 569 11.27 1.52 21.55
N LEU A 570 9.96 1.41 21.24
CA LEU A 570 9.41 1.71 19.91
C LEU A 570 9.38 3.21 19.58
N ALA A 571 9.64 4.10 20.54
CA ALA A 571 9.54 5.56 20.34
C ALA A 571 10.31 6.09 19.12
N PRO A 572 11.56 5.65 18.85
CA PRO A 572 12.30 6.09 17.67
C PRO A 572 11.66 5.62 16.34
N ALA A 573 11.17 4.38 16.28
CA ALA A 573 10.55 3.81 15.07
C ALA A 573 9.25 4.55 14.69
N LEU A 574 8.55 5.03 15.71
CA LEU A 574 7.32 5.80 15.61
C LEU A 574 7.57 7.31 15.44
N ASP A 575 8.81 7.80 15.42
CA ASP A 575 9.08 9.23 15.26
C ASP A 575 8.64 9.73 13.87
N GLY A 576 7.91 10.84 13.84
CA GLY A 576 7.29 11.37 12.62
C GLY A 576 6.18 10.50 11.99
N VAL A 577 5.81 9.36 12.60
CA VAL A 577 4.71 8.50 12.17
C VAL A 577 3.40 9.03 12.76
N ALA A 578 2.57 9.64 11.93
CA ALA A 578 1.32 10.28 12.35
C ALA A 578 0.25 9.26 12.80
N ASN A 579 0.19 8.10 12.14
CA ASN A 579 -0.76 7.03 12.42
C ASN A 579 0.02 5.73 12.64
N PRO A 580 -0.09 5.04 13.80
CA PRO A 580 0.68 3.84 14.09
C PRO A 580 0.42 2.64 13.17
N PHE A 581 -0.65 2.67 12.36
CA PHE A 581 -0.93 1.67 11.33
C PHE A 581 -0.30 2.00 9.97
N ALA A 582 0.35 3.16 9.84
CA ALA A 582 1.19 3.47 8.69
C ALA A 582 2.60 2.83 8.84
N PRO A 583 3.35 2.62 7.75
CA PRO A 583 4.70 2.05 7.80
C PRO A 583 5.65 2.82 8.73
N TRP A 584 6.38 2.08 9.58
CA TRP A 584 7.35 2.64 10.53
C TRP A 584 8.72 2.86 9.88
N ARG A 585 9.50 3.76 10.47
CA ARG A 585 10.86 4.09 10.01
C ARG A 585 11.90 3.17 10.63
N PRO A 586 13.06 2.97 9.98
CA PRO A 586 14.16 2.27 10.61
C PRO A 586 14.76 3.11 11.74
N VAL A 587 15.17 2.46 12.83
CA VAL A 587 15.84 3.12 13.97
C VAL A 587 17.37 3.12 13.76
N ASN A 588 17.97 4.32 13.62
CA ASN A 588 19.41 4.65 13.59
C ASN A 588 20.41 3.68 12.91
N PRO A 589 20.94 4.02 11.73
CA PRO A 589 22.19 3.44 11.18
C PRO A 589 23.49 4.01 11.78
N THR A 590 23.42 5.09 12.58
CA THR A 590 24.53 6.05 12.76
C THR A 590 25.49 5.81 13.94
N ASN A 591 25.44 4.66 14.63
CA ASN A 591 26.39 4.34 15.71
C ASN A 591 27.18 3.05 15.40
N ARG A 592 28.01 3.10 14.36
CA ARG A 592 29.14 2.19 14.21
C ARG A 592 30.44 2.95 14.45
N ALA A 593 31.05 2.72 15.61
CA ALA A 593 32.51 2.65 15.67
C ALA A 593 32.94 1.56 14.66
N PRO A 594 34.11 1.68 14.00
CA PRO A 594 34.55 0.71 13.01
C PRO A 594 34.86 -0.61 13.71
N ALA A 595 33.82 -1.41 13.92
CA ALA A 595 33.97 -2.83 14.10
C ALA A 595 34.57 -3.34 12.80
N THR A 596 35.77 -3.90 12.91
CA THR A 596 36.36 -4.80 11.92
C THR A 596 35.31 -5.84 11.55
N LEU A 597 34.53 -5.52 10.51
CA LEU A 597 33.62 -6.44 9.85
C LEU A 597 34.50 -7.39 9.08
N THR A 598 34.78 -8.53 9.69
CA THR A 598 34.92 -9.76 8.93
C THR A 598 33.63 -9.90 8.11
N SER A 599 33.80 -9.87 6.80
CA SER A 599 32.77 -10.04 5.78
C SER A 599 31.84 -11.23 6.07
N SER A 600 30.56 -10.96 6.24
CA SER A 600 29.47 -11.92 5.97
C SER A 600 28.44 -11.19 5.11
N GLY A 601 28.38 -11.55 3.82
CA GLY A 601 27.67 -10.83 2.77
C GLY A 601 26.15 -10.85 2.89
N GLY A 602 25.54 -9.69 2.68
CA GLY A 602 24.14 -9.62 2.24
C GLY A 602 24.06 -10.04 0.77
N SER A 603 23.12 -10.92 0.45
CA SER A 603 22.92 -11.44 -0.92
C SER A 603 22.31 -10.33 -1.81
N TYR A 604 23.05 -9.88 -2.83
CA TYR A 604 22.48 -9.04 -3.89
C TYR A 604 21.46 -9.82 -4.74
N VAL A 605 20.45 -9.13 -5.27
CA VAL A 605 19.41 -9.72 -6.10
C VAL A 605 20.02 -10.22 -7.40
N ARG A 606 19.97 -11.54 -7.62
CA ARG A 606 20.41 -12.12 -8.88
C ARG A 606 19.38 -11.92 -9.98
N TYR A 607 19.86 -11.49 -11.14
CA TYR A 607 19.04 -11.28 -12.33
C TYR A 607 18.44 -12.61 -12.83
N HIS A 608 17.18 -12.54 -13.21
CA HIS A 608 16.47 -13.56 -13.99
C HIS A 608 15.34 -12.87 -14.78
N GLU A 609 14.93 -13.44 -15.91
CA GLU A 609 14.01 -12.78 -16.85
C GLU A 609 12.66 -12.39 -16.23
N ASN A 610 12.20 -13.07 -15.19
CA ASN A 610 10.90 -12.80 -14.54
C ASN A 610 10.92 -11.61 -13.56
N LEU A 611 12.05 -10.91 -13.42
CA LEU A 611 12.15 -9.71 -12.58
C LEU A 611 11.46 -8.49 -13.19
N GLU A 612 11.45 -8.37 -14.51
CA GLU A 612 10.68 -7.33 -15.20
C GLU A 612 9.20 -7.72 -15.24
N ARG A 613 8.32 -6.76 -14.99
CA ARG A 613 6.87 -6.96 -15.00
C ARG A 613 6.21 -5.84 -15.82
N PRO A 614 6.32 -5.88 -17.15
CA PRO A 614 5.69 -4.89 -18.02
C PRO A 614 4.18 -4.87 -17.82
N ARG A 615 3.59 -3.68 -17.88
CA ARG A 615 2.13 -3.56 -17.85
C ARG A 615 1.53 -4.10 -19.17
N PRO A 616 0.33 -4.70 -19.14
CA PRO A 616 -0.32 -5.19 -20.37
C PRO A 616 -0.55 -4.09 -21.42
N ASP A 617 -0.76 -2.85 -20.99
CA ASP A 617 -0.99 -1.68 -21.85
C ASP A 617 0.28 -0.88 -22.18
N GLU A 618 1.45 -1.33 -21.72
CA GLU A 618 2.69 -0.56 -21.83
C GLU A 618 3.08 -0.28 -23.28
N ASP A 619 2.98 -1.27 -24.17
CA ASP A 619 3.33 -1.08 -25.59
C ASP A 619 2.45 -0.02 -26.26
N ALA A 620 1.15 0.03 -25.92
CA ALA A 620 0.25 1.04 -26.44
C ALA A 620 0.57 2.45 -25.89
N ASP A 621 0.99 2.55 -24.63
CA ASP A 621 1.46 3.80 -24.05
C ASP A 621 2.76 4.27 -24.74
N VAL A 622 3.72 3.35 -24.96
CA VAL A 622 4.98 3.62 -25.65
C VAL A 622 4.73 4.09 -27.09
N ASP A 623 3.88 3.39 -27.84
CA ASP A 623 3.50 3.77 -29.21
C ASP A 623 2.88 5.18 -29.27
N SER A 624 2.01 5.49 -28.31
CA SER A 624 1.38 6.80 -28.19
C SER A 624 2.42 7.91 -27.93
N ILE A 625 3.39 7.64 -27.05
CA ILE A 625 4.50 8.55 -26.75
C ILE A 625 5.39 8.74 -27.99
N VAL A 626 5.80 7.66 -28.64
CA VAL A 626 6.62 7.69 -29.88
C VAL A 626 5.93 8.53 -30.95
N LYS A 627 4.63 8.32 -31.18
CA LYS A 627 3.84 9.10 -32.14
C LYS A 627 3.80 10.59 -31.79
N ALA A 628 3.60 10.92 -30.52
CA ALA A 628 3.53 12.30 -30.06
C ALA A 628 4.90 13.01 -30.16
N LEU A 629 6.00 12.32 -29.81
CA LEU A 629 7.36 12.83 -29.95
C LEU A 629 7.79 12.96 -31.41
N HIS A 630 7.39 12.03 -32.29
CA HIS A 630 7.57 12.19 -33.73
C HIS A 630 6.87 13.45 -34.25
N GLY A 631 5.65 13.74 -33.77
CA GLY A 631 4.97 15.01 -34.06
C GLY A 631 5.74 16.25 -33.61
N ASN A 632 6.45 16.18 -32.48
CA ASN A 632 7.36 17.25 -32.03
C ASN A 632 8.54 17.41 -32.98
N ASN A 633 9.18 16.31 -33.39
CA ASN A 633 10.30 16.32 -34.33
C ASN A 633 9.93 16.94 -35.68
N VAL A 634 8.75 16.60 -36.23
CA VAL A 634 8.23 17.22 -37.46
C VAL A 634 8.02 18.73 -37.29
N ARG A 635 7.48 19.17 -36.15
CA ARG A 635 7.31 20.61 -35.85
C ARG A 635 8.64 21.33 -35.72
N ALA A 636 9.60 20.73 -35.01
CA ALA A 636 10.94 21.26 -34.86
C ALA A 636 11.64 21.38 -36.22
N TYR A 637 11.59 20.34 -37.06
CA TYR A 637 12.14 20.36 -38.42
C TYR A 637 11.50 21.47 -39.27
N ARG A 638 10.18 21.65 -39.22
CA ARG A 638 9.50 22.74 -39.94
C ARG A 638 10.02 24.12 -39.54
N LYS A 639 10.33 24.31 -38.25
CA LYS A 639 10.81 25.58 -37.67
C LYS A 639 12.29 25.82 -37.92
N PHE A 640 13.14 24.85 -37.62
CA PHE A 640 14.60 25.01 -37.66
C PHE A 640 15.23 24.58 -38.99
N LYS A 641 14.46 23.93 -39.88
CA LYS A 641 14.95 23.31 -41.12
C LYS A 641 16.09 22.31 -40.91
N HIS A 642 16.14 21.77 -39.69
CA HIS A 642 17.11 20.80 -39.22
C HIS A 642 16.41 19.85 -38.25
N GLY A 643 16.59 18.56 -38.44
CA GLY A 643 16.10 17.50 -37.58
C GLY A 643 16.82 17.54 -36.25
N LEU A 644 16.06 17.61 -35.15
CA LEU A 644 16.59 17.63 -33.79
C LEU A 644 16.30 16.29 -33.10
N ARG A 645 16.96 16.05 -31.97
CA ARG A 645 16.59 14.99 -31.04
C ARG A 645 15.30 15.39 -30.29
N ASP A 646 14.40 14.43 -30.07
CA ASP A 646 13.12 14.64 -29.39
C ASP A 646 13.26 14.94 -27.88
N ALA A 647 14.36 14.49 -27.29
CA ALA A 647 14.91 14.89 -26.02
C ALA A 647 16.40 15.15 -26.19
N HIS A 648 17.01 15.94 -25.31
CA HIS A 648 18.45 16.23 -25.39
C HIS A 648 18.86 16.99 -26.68
N ALA A 649 17.98 17.86 -27.19
CA ALA A 649 18.16 18.52 -28.49
C ALA A 649 19.42 19.39 -28.56
N LYS A 650 19.69 20.15 -27.50
CA LYS A 650 20.87 21.02 -27.41
C LYS A 650 22.04 20.28 -26.78
N SER A 651 23.13 20.11 -27.52
CA SER A 651 24.43 19.66 -27.02
C SER A 651 25.24 20.82 -26.44
N HIS A 652 26.13 20.51 -25.51
CA HIS A 652 27.09 21.47 -24.90
C HIS A 652 28.54 21.09 -25.15
N ALA A 653 28.81 19.79 -25.32
CA ALA A 653 30.15 19.25 -25.58
C ALA A 653 30.05 17.85 -26.19
N ILE A 654 30.98 17.54 -27.10
CA ILE A 654 31.30 16.21 -27.61
C ILE A 654 32.77 15.93 -27.26
N LEU A 655 32.97 15.04 -26.29
CA LEU A 655 34.26 14.77 -25.65
C LEU A 655 34.85 13.45 -26.13
N ARG A 656 36.16 13.47 -26.39
CA ARG A 656 37.01 12.29 -26.57
C ARG A 656 37.66 11.97 -25.22
N GLY A 657 37.59 10.72 -24.76
CA GLY A 657 38.24 10.31 -23.52
C GLY A 657 38.55 8.83 -23.48
N GLU A 658 38.92 8.34 -22.30
CA GLU A 658 39.20 6.93 -22.02
C GLU A 658 38.51 6.49 -20.73
N LEU A 659 37.89 5.31 -20.73
CA LEU A 659 37.36 4.63 -19.55
C LEU A 659 38.32 3.53 -19.14
N THR A 660 38.84 3.60 -17.91
CA THR A 660 39.71 2.59 -17.30
C THR A 660 38.93 1.86 -16.20
N VAL A 661 38.68 0.57 -16.40
CA VAL A 661 38.09 -0.31 -15.38
C VAL A 661 39.12 -0.57 -14.27
N TYR A 662 38.71 -0.45 -13.01
CA TYR A 662 39.62 -0.65 -11.89
C TYR A 662 40.08 -2.11 -11.78
N PRO A 663 41.33 -2.37 -11.35
CA PRO A 663 41.77 -3.72 -11.02
C PRO A 663 41.10 -4.25 -9.76
N ASP A 664 41.08 -5.57 -9.61
CA ASP A 664 40.70 -6.29 -8.38
C ASP A 664 39.32 -5.92 -7.81
N LEU A 665 38.35 -5.70 -8.71
CA LEU A 665 36.96 -5.52 -8.30
C LEU A 665 36.40 -6.79 -7.65
N PRO A 666 35.62 -6.68 -6.56
CA PRO A 666 34.85 -7.80 -6.02
C PRO A 666 34.00 -8.48 -7.09
N ASP A 667 33.79 -9.80 -7.00
CA ASP A 667 33.09 -10.59 -8.01
C ASP A 667 31.74 -9.98 -8.40
N GLU A 668 30.97 -9.48 -7.44
CA GLU A 668 29.67 -8.87 -7.72
C GLU A 668 29.73 -7.53 -8.47
N LEU A 669 30.89 -6.88 -8.48
CA LEU A 669 31.16 -5.65 -9.23
C LEU A 669 31.91 -5.92 -10.54
N ALA A 670 32.66 -7.03 -10.63
CA ALA A 670 33.37 -7.48 -11.81
C ALA A 670 32.43 -8.20 -12.80
N GLN A 671 31.52 -7.44 -13.44
CA GLN A 671 30.47 -7.98 -14.31
C GLN A 671 30.44 -7.29 -15.69
N GLY A 672 30.13 -8.05 -16.75
CA GLY A 672 30.03 -7.54 -18.13
C GLY A 672 31.25 -6.70 -18.55
N LEU A 673 31.02 -5.45 -19.00
CA LEU A 673 32.08 -4.48 -19.34
C LEU A 673 33.14 -4.31 -18.23
N PHE A 674 32.78 -4.51 -16.97
CA PHE A 674 33.66 -4.31 -15.81
C PHE A 674 34.28 -5.63 -15.31
N ALA A 675 34.09 -6.74 -16.02
CA ALA A 675 34.55 -8.08 -15.60
C ALA A 675 36.07 -8.21 -15.55
N ALA A 676 36.80 -7.44 -16.35
CA ALA A 676 38.26 -7.45 -16.38
C ALA A 676 38.82 -6.02 -16.45
N PRO A 677 40.01 -5.77 -15.88
CA PRO A 677 40.68 -4.48 -15.99
C PRO A 677 41.06 -4.21 -17.44
N ALA A 678 40.55 -3.12 -18.00
CA ALA A 678 40.77 -2.73 -19.38
C ALA A 678 40.60 -1.21 -19.54
N THR A 679 41.20 -0.65 -20.60
CA THR A 679 41.01 0.75 -20.98
C THR A 679 40.34 0.81 -22.35
N TYR A 680 39.25 1.57 -22.44
CA TYR A 680 38.44 1.71 -23.64
C TYR A 680 38.37 3.18 -24.05
N PRO A 681 38.50 3.50 -25.35
CA PRO A 681 38.19 4.84 -25.84
C PRO A 681 36.71 5.15 -25.63
N VAL A 682 36.38 6.38 -25.28
CA VAL A 682 34.98 6.83 -25.12
C VAL A 682 34.69 8.12 -25.87
N ILE A 683 33.45 8.22 -26.37
CA ILE A 683 32.86 9.47 -26.87
C ILE A 683 31.72 9.85 -25.92
N ALA A 684 31.80 11.03 -25.29
CA ALA A 684 30.75 11.52 -24.41
C ALA A 684 30.05 12.76 -24.98
N ARG A 685 28.73 12.86 -24.77
CA ARG A 685 27.89 13.99 -25.19
C ARG A 685 27.17 14.60 -23.99
N LEU A 686 27.50 15.84 -23.66
CA LEU A 686 26.77 16.64 -22.67
C LEU A 686 25.64 17.44 -23.34
N SER A 687 24.49 17.54 -22.70
CA SER A 687 23.28 18.11 -23.30
C SER A 687 22.24 18.60 -22.28
N THR A 688 21.20 19.29 -22.75
CA THR A 688 20.00 19.64 -21.96
C THR A 688 18.80 18.80 -22.41
N THR A 689 18.09 18.15 -21.48
CA THR A 689 16.98 17.20 -21.75
C THR A 689 15.86 17.72 -22.66
N SER A 690 15.67 19.03 -22.80
CA SER A 690 14.63 19.61 -23.66
C SER A 690 14.72 19.13 -25.12
N GLY A 691 13.57 18.82 -25.72
CA GLY A 691 13.43 18.46 -27.14
C GLY A 691 13.46 19.64 -28.11
N VAL A 692 13.71 20.85 -27.61
CA VAL A 692 13.83 22.06 -28.41
C VAL A 692 15.07 22.84 -27.98
N LEU A 693 15.65 23.59 -28.90
CA LEU A 693 16.78 24.48 -28.59
C LEU A 693 16.30 25.60 -27.66
N ARG A 694 16.89 25.66 -26.47
CA ARG A 694 16.57 26.62 -25.40
C ARG A 694 17.83 27.34 -24.94
N SER A 695 17.64 28.51 -24.34
CA SER A 695 18.70 29.17 -23.56
C SER A 695 19.12 28.30 -22.37
N ASP A 696 20.42 28.27 -22.10
CA ASP A 696 21.02 27.60 -20.94
C ASP A 696 20.62 28.24 -19.60
N GLN A 697 20.03 29.44 -19.64
CA GLN A 697 19.45 30.10 -18.47
C GLN A 697 18.15 29.42 -17.99
N ILE A 698 17.53 28.60 -18.83
CA ILE A 698 16.37 27.82 -18.42
C ILE A 698 16.82 26.68 -17.50
N ARG A 699 16.26 26.68 -16.29
CA ARG A 699 16.49 25.66 -15.27
C ARG A 699 15.91 24.32 -15.72
N GLY A 700 16.60 23.23 -15.39
CA GLY A 700 16.12 21.89 -15.67
C GLY A 700 17.23 20.84 -15.65
N VAL A 701 16.86 19.62 -16.04
CA VAL A 701 17.76 18.47 -16.04
C VAL A 701 18.82 18.57 -17.16
N ARG A 702 20.02 18.06 -16.92
CA ARG A 702 21.09 17.91 -17.92
C ARG A 702 21.30 16.43 -18.21
N GLY A 703 21.80 16.12 -19.40
CA GLY A 703 22.04 14.75 -19.86
C GLY A 703 23.48 14.52 -20.27
N LEU A 704 23.92 13.28 -20.04
CA LEU A 704 25.22 12.75 -20.41
C LEU A 704 25.01 11.42 -21.14
N GLY A 705 25.39 11.36 -22.41
CA GLY A 705 25.54 10.09 -23.13
C GLY A 705 27.01 9.71 -23.19
N ILE A 706 27.37 8.49 -22.81
CA ILE A 706 28.73 7.95 -22.93
C ILE A 706 28.66 6.76 -23.87
N LYS A 707 29.48 6.75 -24.92
CA LYS A 707 29.65 5.63 -25.84
C LYS A 707 31.06 5.08 -25.69
N VAL A 708 31.16 3.87 -25.15
CA VAL A 708 32.42 3.13 -24.98
C VAL A 708 32.69 2.33 -26.24
N LEU A 709 33.89 2.43 -26.81
CA LEU A 709 34.28 1.78 -28.07
C LEU A 709 35.04 0.48 -27.81
N GLY A 710 35.04 -0.44 -28.78
CA GLY A 710 35.77 -1.70 -28.69
C GLY A 710 35.19 -2.71 -27.69
N VAL A 711 33.90 -2.62 -27.40
CA VAL A 711 33.19 -3.51 -26.47
C VAL A 711 32.57 -4.67 -27.25
N HIS A 712 33.12 -5.87 -27.06
CA HIS A 712 32.69 -7.10 -27.72
C HIS A 712 31.94 -8.02 -26.76
N GLY A 713 30.96 -8.78 -27.26
CA GLY A 713 30.21 -9.77 -26.49
C GLY A 713 28.75 -9.89 -26.91
N PRO A 714 27.97 -10.79 -26.28
CA PRO A 714 26.53 -10.90 -26.52
C PRO A 714 25.82 -9.57 -26.29
N ARG A 715 24.88 -9.22 -27.17
CA ARG A 715 24.25 -7.90 -27.23
C ARG A 715 22.84 -7.93 -26.63
N ALA A 716 22.42 -6.82 -26.02
CA ALA A 716 21.07 -6.69 -25.45
C ALA A 716 19.98 -6.61 -26.54
N LEU A 717 20.35 -6.17 -27.75
CA LEU A 717 19.50 -6.18 -28.93
C LEU A 717 20.01 -7.28 -29.89
N PRO A 718 19.13 -8.18 -30.38
CA PRO A 718 19.54 -9.26 -31.28
C PRO A 718 20.21 -8.79 -32.58
N ASP A 719 19.75 -7.65 -33.12
CA ASP A 719 20.18 -7.12 -34.41
C ASP A 719 21.27 -6.03 -34.31
N ASP A 720 21.87 -5.84 -33.12
CA ASP A 720 22.96 -4.86 -32.92
C ASP A 720 24.32 -5.54 -33.14
N ASP A 721 25.01 -5.19 -34.22
CA ASP A 721 26.36 -5.66 -34.54
C ASP A 721 27.47 -4.66 -34.14
N ALA A 722 27.08 -3.54 -33.49
CA ALA A 722 28.03 -2.52 -33.08
C ALA A 722 28.92 -2.99 -31.92
N THR A 723 30.20 -2.62 -31.98
CA THR A 723 31.19 -2.90 -30.93
C THR A 723 31.25 -1.78 -29.89
N THR A 724 30.09 -1.23 -29.52
CA THR A 724 29.99 -0.09 -28.59
C THR A 724 29.10 -0.41 -27.37
N GLN A 725 29.26 0.31 -26.27
CA GLN A 725 28.38 0.27 -25.10
C GLN A 725 27.95 1.69 -24.74
N ASP A 726 26.64 1.94 -24.76
CA ASP A 726 26.06 3.24 -24.45
C ASP A 726 25.56 3.29 -23.00
N PHE A 727 25.96 4.33 -22.26
CA PHE A 727 25.33 4.74 -21.01
C PHE A 727 24.64 6.08 -21.19
N ILE A 728 23.36 6.16 -20.84
CA ILE A 728 22.58 7.41 -20.91
C ILE A 728 22.16 7.80 -19.50
N MET A 729 22.64 8.95 -19.07
CA MET A 729 22.57 9.43 -17.70
C MET A 729 22.03 10.86 -17.64
N VAL A 730 21.47 11.25 -16.51
CA VAL A 730 20.92 12.59 -16.27
C VAL A 730 21.27 13.10 -14.87
N THR A 731 21.20 14.42 -14.64
CA THR A 731 21.53 15.01 -13.33
C THR A 731 20.46 14.79 -12.25
N HIS A 732 19.28 14.28 -12.63
CA HIS A 732 18.25 13.92 -11.66
C HIS A 732 18.42 12.47 -11.21
N ARG A 733 18.52 12.24 -9.90
CA ARG A 733 18.84 10.92 -9.33
C ARG A 733 17.78 9.88 -9.68
N GLU A 734 16.52 10.13 -9.35
CA GLU A 734 15.38 9.28 -9.74
C GLU A 734 14.78 9.73 -11.08
N PHE A 735 14.03 8.87 -11.76
CA PHE A 735 13.25 9.35 -12.90
C PHE A 735 12.04 10.15 -12.40
N LEU A 736 11.57 11.14 -13.17
CA LEU A 736 10.46 12.01 -12.75
C LEU A 736 9.09 11.31 -12.80
N PHE A 737 9.03 10.10 -13.36
CA PHE A 737 7.81 9.33 -13.60
C PHE A 737 8.08 7.86 -13.28
N ALA A 738 7.09 7.16 -12.73
CA ALA A 738 7.27 5.77 -12.29
C ALA A 738 7.51 4.84 -13.49
N ASP A 739 6.65 4.92 -14.50
CA ASP A 739 6.58 4.06 -15.67
C ASP A 739 6.23 4.85 -16.96
N ALA A 740 6.16 4.16 -18.10
CA ALA A 740 5.80 4.76 -19.39
C ALA A 740 4.37 5.36 -19.37
N HIS A 741 3.44 4.74 -18.66
CA HIS A 741 2.07 5.21 -18.52
C HIS A 741 2.00 6.58 -17.84
N ALA A 742 2.66 6.72 -16.68
CA ALA A 742 2.76 7.97 -15.94
C ALA A 742 3.40 9.06 -16.79
N TYR A 743 4.44 8.71 -17.56
CA TYR A 743 5.05 9.65 -18.50
C TYR A 743 4.06 10.11 -19.59
N ARG A 744 3.26 9.21 -20.16
CA ARG A 744 2.23 9.57 -21.15
C ARG A 744 1.14 10.46 -20.57
N VAL A 745 0.55 10.10 -19.43
CA VAL A 745 -0.64 10.76 -18.91
C VAL A 745 -0.33 12.05 -18.14
N GLN A 746 0.83 12.14 -17.48
CA GLN A 746 1.21 13.29 -16.66
C GLN A 746 2.34 14.13 -17.30
N GLY A 747 3.34 13.45 -17.85
CA GLY A 747 4.53 14.09 -18.42
C GLY A 747 4.26 14.78 -19.76
N MET A 748 3.70 14.05 -20.72
CA MET A 748 3.53 14.54 -22.10
C MET A 748 2.67 15.80 -22.22
N PRO A 749 1.51 15.94 -21.54
CA PRO A 749 0.73 17.18 -21.59
C PRO A 749 1.53 18.38 -21.08
N THR A 750 2.27 18.18 -19.98
CA THR A 750 3.12 19.21 -19.37
C THR A 750 4.27 19.59 -20.32
N ALA A 751 4.97 18.61 -20.89
CA ALA A 751 6.07 18.85 -21.82
C ALA A 751 5.60 19.57 -23.10
N GLN A 752 4.44 19.20 -23.66
CA GLN A 752 3.84 19.87 -24.81
C GLN A 752 3.47 21.32 -24.50
N LEU A 753 2.86 21.58 -23.35
CA LEU A 753 2.54 22.94 -22.89
C LEU A 753 3.80 23.79 -22.76
N LEU A 754 4.81 23.29 -22.04
CA LEU A 754 6.07 24.01 -21.81
C LEU A 754 6.83 24.25 -23.13
N ALA A 755 6.78 23.30 -24.08
CA ALA A 755 7.43 23.43 -25.39
C ALA A 755 6.87 24.61 -26.22
N MET A 756 5.60 24.99 -26.02
CA MET A 756 4.97 26.10 -26.75
C MET A 756 5.31 27.48 -26.16
N LEU A 757 5.75 27.54 -24.91
CA LEU A 757 6.02 28.81 -24.22
C LEU A 757 7.37 29.42 -24.65
N PRO A 758 7.45 30.75 -24.86
CA PRO A 758 8.73 31.44 -25.08
C PRO A 758 9.64 31.38 -23.84
N ASP A 759 10.97 31.38 -24.04
CA ASP A 759 11.97 31.31 -22.95
C ASP A 759 11.75 32.36 -21.86
N ARG A 760 11.39 33.59 -22.23
CA ARG A 760 11.07 34.67 -21.27
C ARG A 760 9.92 34.32 -20.31
N VAL A 761 8.92 33.58 -20.79
CA VAL A 761 7.75 33.18 -20.00
C VAL A 761 8.13 32.06 -19.05
N LEU A 762 8.87 31.06 -19.55
CA LEU A 762 9.38 29.96 -18.72
C LEU A 762 10.30 30.47 -17.61
N TRP A 763 11.21 31.38 -17.95
CA TRP A 763 12.09 32.04 -16.99
C TRP A 763 11.29 32.77 -15.91
N ALA A 764 10.36 33.65 -16.29
CA ALA A 764 9.51 34.36 -15.33
C ALA A 764 8.71 33.39 -14.44
N GLY A 765 8.13 32.33 -15.02
CA GLY A 765 7.41 31.29 -14.28
C GLY A 765 8.29 30.58 -13.24
N SER A 766 9.53 30.22 -13.63
CA SER A 766 10.50 29.59 -12.71
C SER A 766 10.93 30.51 -11.57
N GLU A 767 11.03 31.82 -11.79
CA GLU A 767 11.35 32.78 -10.71
C GLU A 767 10.16 32.94 -9.75
N VAL A 768 8.92 32.95 -10.26
CA VAL A 768 7.71 32.97 -9.43
C VAL A 768 7.61 31.69 -8.58
N LEU A 769 7.82 30.53 -9.18
CA LEU A 769 7.84 29.24 -8.47
C LEU A 769 8.96 29.21 -7.40
N ALA A 770 10.15 29.72 -7.72
CA ALA A 770 11.25 29.81 -6.77
C ALA A 770 11.00 30.81 -5.63
N ALA A 771 10.26 31.89 -5.88
CA ALA A 771 9.81 32.79 -4.83
C ALA A 771 8.77 32.11 -3.92
N ALA A 772 7.84 31.35 -4.51
CA ALA A 772 6.83 30.59 -3.77
C ALA A 772 7.46 29.54 -2.83
N THR A 773 8.52 28.84 -3.26
CA THR A 773 9.22 27.87 -2.39
C THR A 773 9.93 28.54 -1.22
N ARG A 774 10.49 29.75 -1.41
CA ARG A 774 11.10 30.53 -0.31
C ARG A 774 10.09 30.96 0.77
N VAL A 775 8.80 31.07 0.42
CA VAL A 775 7.71 31.38 1.37
C VAL A 775 6.98 30.12 1.89
N GLY A 776 7.56 28.93 1.70
CA GLY A 776 7.10 27.68 2.30
C GLY A 776 6.14 26.84 1.45
N VAL A 777 5.89 27.20 0.18
CA VAL A 777 5.11 26.37 -0.73
C VAL A 777 5.92 25.14 -1.15
N ARG A 778 5.43 23.93 -0.87
CA ARG A 778 6.04 22.68 -1.35
C ARG A 778 5.63 22.39 -2.79
N LEU A 779 6.60 22.18 -3.66
CA LEU A 779 6.36 21.80 -5.06
C LEU A 779 6.44 20.28 -5.24
N PRO A 780 5.59 19.71 -6.12
CA PRO A 780 5.77 18.34 -6.61
C PRO A 780 7.16 18.12 -7.24
N PRO A 781 7.76 16.92 -7.13
CA PRO A 781 9.12 16.64 -7.64
C PRO A 781 9.30 16.96 -9.14
N ASN A 782 8.31 16.64 -9.97
CA ASN A 782 8.31 16.94 -11.41
C ASN A 782 8.30 18.44 -11.74
N LEU A 783 7.93 19.30 -10.79
CA LEU A 783 8.03 20.76 -10.92
C LEU A 783 9.26 21.34 -10.20
N ALA A 784 9.78 20.65 -9.18
CA ALA A 784 10.95 21.08 -8.42
C ALA A 784 12.21 21.24 -9.29
N VAL A 785 12.36 20.42 -10.33
CA VAL A 785 13.49 20.52 -11.29
C VAL A 785 13.56 21.85 -12.03
N PHE A 786 12.43 22.55 -12.20
CA PHE A 786 12.38 23.85 -12.88
C PHE A 786 12.73 25.01 -11.96
N VAL A 787 12.87 24.78 -10.65
CA VAL A 787 13.32 25.79 -9.69
C VAL A 787 14.73 25.55 -9.16
N ALA A 788 15.30 24.36 -9.36
CA ALA A 788 16.69 24.08 -9.04
C ALA A 788 17.64 25.06 -9.76
N PRO A 789 18.63 25.64 -9.06
CA PRO A 789 19.56 26.57 -9.68
C PRO A 789 20.42 25.83 -10.72
N ASN A 790 20.78 26.51 -11.80
CA ASN A 790 21.76 25.98 -12.74
C ASN A 790 23.15 26.04 -12.11
N THR A 791 23.81 24.90 -11.99
CA THR A 791 25.23 24.82 -11.59
C THR A 791 26.12 24.43 -12.78
N HIS A 792 27.44 24.54 -12.59
CA HIS A 792 28.43 24.23 -13.60
C HIS A 792 28.33 22.74 -13.97
N ILE A 793 27.96 22.45 -15.22
CA ILE A 793 27.62 21.09 -15.67
C ILE A 793 28.74 20.06 -15.46
N LEU A 794 30.02 20.46 -15.54
CA LEU A 794 31.16 19.56 -15.29
C LEU A 794 31.32 19.17 -13.81
N GLY A 795 30.72 19.91 -12.87
CA GLY A 795 30.73 19.60 -11.43
C GLY A 795 29.49 18.82 -10.96
N GLU A 796 28.57 18.48 -11.86
CA GLU A 796 27.35 17.73 -11.56
C GLU A 796 27.60 16.21 -11.51
N THR A 797 26.81 15.51 -10.71
CA THR A 797 26.73 14.05 -10.71
C THR A 797 25.61 13.61 -11.65
N PHE A 798 25.88 12.62 -12.49
CA PHE A 798 24.90 12.05 -13.42
C PHE A 798 24.50 10.64 -12.98
N TYR A 799 23.25 10.27 -13.21
CA TYR A 799 22.64 9.03 -12.77
C TYR A 799 21.99 8.31 -13.95
N SER A 800 21.99 6.96 -13.95
CA SER A 800 21.19 6.18 -14.91
C SER A 800 19.67 6.37 -14.70
N SER A 801 19.29 6.76 -13.47
CA SER A 801 17.94 6.98 -12.92
C SER A 801 17.00 5.77 -12.92
N ALA A 802 17.09 4.92 -13.94
CA ALA A 802 16.41 3.63 -14.02
C ALA A 802 17.42 2.47 -13.91
N PRO A 803 16.99 1.28 -13.44
CA PRO A 803 17.88 0.13 -13.26
C PRO A 803 18.33 -0.52 -14.58
N LEU A 804 19.42 -1.27 -14.52
CA LEU A 804 19.89 -2.18 -15.56
C LEU A 804 20.27 -3.53 -14.96
N ARG A 805 20.32 -4.56 -15.81
CA ARG A 805 21.03 -5.80 -15.51
C ARG A 805 22.51 -5.45 -15.36
N TYR A 806 23.20 -6.14 -14.45
CA TYR A 806 24.61 -5.97 -14.18
C TYR A 806 25.24 -7.36 -14.02
N GLY A 807 25.49 -8.02 -15.16
CA GLY A 807 25.87 -9.43 -15.23
C GLY A 807 24.84 -10.33 -14.56
N ASP A 808 25.23 -10.93 -13.44
CA ASP A 808 24.37 -11.79 -12.62
C ASP A 808 23.42 -11.01 -11.70
N TYR A 809 23.50 -9.68 -11.64
CA TYR A 809 22.77 -8.85 -10.67
C TYR A 809 21.93 -7.77 -11.34
N VAL A 810 21.27 -6.95 -10.53
CA VAL A 810 20.53 -5.74 -10.95
C VAL A 810 21.17 -4.52 -10.30
N ALA A 811 21.31 -3.42 -11.03
CA ALA A 811 22.00 -2.23 -10.53
C ALA A 811 21.43 -0.89 -11.03
N LYS A 812 21.76 0.18 -10.31
CA LYS A 812 21.77 1.57 -10.81
C LYS A 812 23.22 2.08 -10.86
N MET A 813 23.46 3.09 -11.69
CA MET A 813 24.79 3.66 -11.86
C MET A 813 24.80 5.17 -11.66
N LEU A 814 25.92 5.69 -11.17
CA LEU A 814 26.21 7.12 -11.17
C LEU A 814 27.61 7.41 -11.72
N TYR A 815 27.78 8.63 -12.19
CA TYR A 815 29.00 9.22 -12.72
C TYR A 815 29.28 10.50 -11.93
N ALA A 816 30.36 10.53 -11.17
CA ALA A 816 30.67 11.61 -10.24
C ALA A 816 32.02 12.30 -10.55
N PRO A 817 32.15 13.61 -10.31
CA PRO A 817 33.43 14.32 -10.38
C PRO A 817 34.51 13.66 -9.52
N LEU A 818 35.72 13.48 -10.05
CA LEU A 818 36.85 12.84 -9.35
C LEU A 818 38.09 13.75 -9.23
N SER A 819 38.54 14.39 -10.31
CA SER A 819 39.72 15.27 -10.23
C SER A 819 39.41 16.60 -9.55
N ASP A 820 40.42 17.20 -8.90
CA ASP A 820 40.31 18.51 -8.22
C ASP A 820 39.73 19.60 -9.15
N ALA A 821 40.10 19.56 -10.43
CA ALA A 821 39.63 20.51 -11.43
C ALA A 821 38.10 20.49 -11.58
N VAL A 822 37.46 19.33 -11.61
CA VAL A 822 36.00 19.21 -11.77
C VAL A 822 35.24 19.20 -10.45
N THR A 823 35.83 18.67 -9.37
CA THR A 823 35.21 18.70 -8.04
C THR A 823 35.13 20.12 -7.49
N SER A 824 36.08 20.99 -7.82
CA SER A 824 36.03 22.43 -7.47
C SER A 824 34.84 23.16 -8.09
N LEU A 825 34.25 22.62 -9.18
CA LEU A 825 33.11 23.18 -9.90
C LEU A 825 31.76 22.74 -9.30
N THR A 826 31.75 21.74 -8.42
CA THR A 826 30.53 21.22 -7.82
C THR A 826 29.79 22.31 -7.04
N GLY A 827 28.52 22.54 -7.40
CA GLY A 827 27.67 23.56 -6.78
C GLY A 827 27.96 25.00 -7.24
N GLN A 828 28.95 25.24 -8.10
CA GLN A 828 29.21 26.57 -8.64
C GLN A 828 28.06 27.02 -9.54
N LEU A 829 27.43 28.15 -9.24
CA LEU A 829 26.29 28.65 -9.99
C LEU A 829 26.70 29.19 -11.36
N VAL A 830 25.91 28.88 -12.39
CA VAL A 830 26.04 29.53 -13.70
C VAL A 830 25.61 30.99 -13.57
N PRO A 831 26.42 31.97 -14.02
CA PRO A 831 26.05 33.38 -13.94
C PRO A 831 24.75 33.68 -14.69
N ARG A 832 23.88 34.48 -14.08
CA ARG A 832 22.59 34.90 -14.69
C ARG A 832 22.76 35.68 -16.00
N THR A 833 23.95 36.23 -16.24
CA THR A 833 24.31 37.01 -17.42
C THR A 833 25.07 36.20 -18.47
N ALA A 834 25.31 34.90 -18.25
CA ALA A 834 26.17 34.07 -19.10
C ALA A 834 25.61 33.75 -20.51
N GLY A 835 24.50 34.38 -20.91
CA GLY A 835 23.97 34.26 -22.27
C GLY A 835 23.26 32.93 -22.54
N GLN A 836 22.94 32.70 -23.82
CA GLN A 836 22.12 31.56 -24.25
C GLN A 836 22.87 30.23 -24.26
N ASP A 837 24.20 30.24 -24.33
CA ASP A 837 25.06 29.06 -24.49
C ASP A 837 26.06 28.90 -23.34
N ALA A 838 25.69 29.38 -22.16
CA ALA A 838 26.52 29.41 -20.97
C ALA A 838 27.21 28.08 -20.65
N HIS A 839 26.51 26.94 -20.75
CA HIS A 839 27.11 25.64 -20.44
C HIS A 839 28.19 25.28 -21.45
N ARG A 840 27.95 25.50 -22.75
CA ARG A 840 28.94 25.30 -23.82
C ARG A 840 30.19 26.14 -23.57
N ASP A 841 30.00 27.43 -23.31
CA ASP A 841 31.11 28.38 -23.17
C ASP A 841 31.99 28.05 -21.95
N LEU A 842 31.36 27.70 -20.82
CA LEU A 842 32.05 27.24 -19.63
C LEU A 842 32.84 25.93 -19.85
N ILE A 843 32.28 24.98 -20.59
CA ILE A 843 32.97 23.72 -20.91
C ILE A 843 34.16 23.98 -21.86
N LEU A 844 34.00 24.86 -22.85
CA LEU A 844 35.08 25.26 -23.77
C LEU A 844 36.24 25.93 -23.01
N GLU A 845 35.92 26.85 -22.10
CA GLU A 845 36.91 27.52 -21.25
C GLU A 845 37.65 26.52 -20.37
N PHE A 846 36.92 25.60 -19.72
CA PHE A 846 37.48 24.57 -18.87
C PHE A 846 38.47 23.67 -19.62
N PHE A 847 38.05 23.01 -20.71
CA PHE A 847 38.90 22.10 -21.47
C PHE A 847 39.98 22.81 -22.30
N GLY A 848 39.90 24.14 -22.41
CA GLY A 848 40.96 24.97 -22.98
C GLY A 848 42.26 24.90 -22.16
N THR A 849 42.18 24.59 -20.86
CA THR A 849 43.35 24.55 -19.96
C THR A 849 43.43 23.32 -19.05
N ASN A 850 42.32 22.60 -18.84
CA ASN A 850 42.24 21.49 -17.89
C ASN A 850 41.96 20.15 -18.57
N SER A 851 42.35 19.07 -17.89
CA SER A 851 41.77 17.73 -18.07
C SER A 851 40.70 17.47 -17.00
N ALA A 852 39.85 16.47 -17.22
CA ALA A 852 38.84 16.06 -16.26
C ALA A 852 38.90 14.57 -15.98
N GLU A 853 38.72 14.18 -14.72
CA GLU A 853 38.53 12.79 -14.33
C GLU A 853 37.22 12.63 -13.57
N TYR A 854 36.51 11.54 -13.84
CA TYR A 854 35.24 11.18 -13.24
C TYR A 854 35.22 9.71 -12.87
N GLU A 855 34.41 9.34 -11.89
CA GLU A 855 34.30 7.97 -11.40
C GLU A 855 32.91 7.41 -11.69
N LEU A 856 32.86 6.25 -12.32
CA LEU A 856 31.66 5.44 -12.46
C LEU A 856 31.50 4.56 -11.23
N ARG A 857 30.32 4.61 -10.63
CA ARG A 857 29.95 3.81 -9.47
C ARG A 857 28.66 3.04 -9.70
N VAL A 858 28.58 1.86 -9.09
CA VAL A 858 27.49 0.90 -9.20
C VAL A 858 26.85 0.71 -7.84
N GLN A 859 25.53 0.78 -7.79
CA GLN A 859 24.72 0.42 -6.63
C GLN A 859 23.92 -0.84 -6.98
N LEU A 860 24.21 -1.95 -6.31
CA LEU A 860 23.55 -3.23 -6.56
C LEU A 860 22.21 -3.32 -5.82
N CYS A 861 21.21 -3.93 -6.44
CA CYS A 861 19.90 -4.16 -5.83
C CYS A 861 20.01 -5.22 -4.72
N THR A 862 19.50 -4.91 -3.54
CA THR A 862 19.45 -5.84 -2.39
C THR A 862 18.05 -6.41 -2.15
N ASP A 863 17.01 -5.72 -2.63
CA ASP A 863 15.62 -6.13 -2.45
C ASP A 863 14.74 -5.49 -3.55
N PRO A 864 14.11 -6.27 -4.44
CA PRO A 864 13.34 -5.73 -5.55
C PRO A 864 12.03 -5.05 -5.12
N VAL A 865 11.60 -5.19 -3.86
CA VAL A 865 10.42 -4.49 -3.32
C VAL A 865 10.76 -3.05 -2.94
N THR A 866 11.85 -2.85 -2.21
CA THR A 866 12.32 -1.51 -1.81
C THR A 866 13.19 -0.83 -2.87
N MET A 867 13.75 -1.60 -3.79
CA MET A 867 14.53 -1.14 -4.95
C MET A 867 13.86 -1.59 -6.26
N PRO A 868 12.64 -1.10 -6.56
CA PRO A 868 11.82 -1.62 -7.66
C PRO A 868 12.42 -1.34 -9.03
N ILE A 869 12.16 -2.28 -9.95
CA ILE A 869 12.57 -2.20 -11.36
C ILE A 869 11.55 -1.40 -12.19
N GLU A 870 10.26 -1.60 -11.93
CA GLU A 870 9.17 -1.00 -12.71
C GLU A 870 8.73 0.39 -12.23
N ASP A 871 9.26 0.87 -11.09
CA ASP A 871 9.02 2.23 -10.59
C ASP A 871 10.35 2.99 -10.44
N ALA A 872 10.64 3.83 -11.43
CA ALA A 872 11.86 4.60 -11.48
C ALA A 872 11.86 5.85 -10.58
N THR A 873 10.76 6.15 -9.88
CA THR A 873 10.67 7.30 -8.94
C THR A 873 11.17 6.95 -7.54
N VAL A 874 11.35 5.65 -7.24
CA VAL A 874 11.75 5.20 -5.92
C VAL A 874 13.26 5.36 -5.71
N PRO A 875 13.69 6.12 -4.68
CA PRO A 875 15.10 6.25 -4.34
C PRO A 875 15.62 4.95 -3.73
N TRP A 876 16.74 4.44 -4.23
CA TRP A 876 17.42 3.28 -3.65
C TRP A 876 18.32 3.74 -2.50
N SER A 877 18.09 3.18 -1.30
CA SER A 877 18.83 3.55 -0.10
C SER A 877 20.32 3.23 -0.23
N GLU A 878 21.17 4.25 -0.05
CA GLU A 878 22.62 4.07 -0.01
C GLU A 878 23.11 3.38 1.27
N ASP A 879 22.32 3.43 2.35
CA ASP A 879 22.61 2.69 3.58
C ASP A 879 22.42 1.19 3.39
N ALA A 880 21.43 0.79 2.57
CA ALA A 880 21.15 -0.61 2.25
C ALA A 880 22.13 -1.17 1.19
N SER A 881 22.48 -0.35 0.21
CA SER A 881 23.46 -0.69 -0.83
C SER A 881 24.21 0.58 -1.24
N PRO A 882 25.49 0.75 -0.88
CA PRO A 882 26.24 1.94 -1.26
C PRO A 882 26.64 1.92 -2.73
N HIS A 883 26.84 3.09 -3.33
CA HIS A 883 27.48 3.20 -4.65
C HIS A 883 28.97 2.89 -4.52
N ARG A 884 29.44 1.85 -5.23
CA ARG A 884 30.83 1.40 -5.19
C ARG A 884 31.53 1.66 -6.53
N PRO A 885 32.80 2.12 -6.52
CA PRO A 885 33.53 2.47 -7.73
C PRO A 885 33.85 1.24 -8.60
N VAL A 886 33.73 1.39 -9.92
CA VAL A 886 34.03 0.32 -10.89
C VAL A 886 34.95 0.76 -12.02
N ALA A 887 34.94 2.05 -12.38
CA ALA A 887 35.82 2.57 -13.42
C ALA A 887 36.07 4.07 -13.26
N LYS A 888 37.16 4.55 -13.85
CA LYS A 888 37.47 5.97 -14.03
C LYS A 888 37.30 6.35 -15.49
N ILE A 889 36.76 7.54 -15.78
CA ILE A 889 36.78 8.13 -17.12
C ILE A 889 37.65 9.39 -17.10
N THR A 890 38.60 9.47 -18.03
CA THR A 890 39.53 10.58 -18.19
C THR A 890 39.29 11.29 -19.51
N PHE A 891 39.10 12.61 -19.47
CA PHE A 891 39.01 13.48 -20.64
C PHE A 891 40.23 14.39 -20.67
N PRO A 892 41.13 14.26 -21.67
CA PRO A 892 42.25 15.17 -21.81
C PRO A 892 41.78 16.57 -22.21
N ARG A 893 42.70 17.53 -22.10
CA ARG A 893 42.57 18.86 -22.69
C ARG A 893 42.26 18.73 -24.19
N GLN A 894 41.19 19.38 -24.66
CA GLN A 894 40.72 19.24 -26.04
C GLN A 894 39.80 20.41 -26.43
N ASN A 895 39.45 20.51 -27.72
CA ASN A 895 38.32 21.32 -28.15
C ASN A 895 37.04 20.47 -28.12
N PRO A 896 36.16 20.64 -27.13
CA PRO A 896 34.95 19.82 -26.99
C PRO A 896 33.82 20.17 -27.97
N TYR A 897 33.94 21.22 -28.78
CA TYR A 897 32.80 21.77 -29.52
C TYR A 897 33.16 22.47 -30.83
N SER A 898 34.11 21.92 -31.60
CA SER A 898 34.35 22.36 -32.98
C SER A 898 33.09 22.18 -33.85
N PRO A 899 32.94 22.94 -34.95
CA PRO A 899 31.82 22.78 -35.88
C PRO A 899 31.65 21.33 -36.38
N GLU A 900 32.77 20.67 -36.69
CA GLU A 900 32.85 19.30 -37.16
C GLU A 900 32.44 18.30 -36.06
N ARG A 901 32.95 18.46 -34.84
CA ARG A 901 32.54 17.65 -33.67
C ARG A 901 31.07 17.78 -33.38
N ARG A 902 30.55 19.01 -33.39
CA ARG A 902 29.13 19.27 -33.13
C ARG A 902 28.27 18.60 -34.19
N ALA A 903 28.58 18.78 -35.48
CA ALA A 903 27.85 18.14 -36.56
C ALA A 903 27.89 16.61 -36.43
N PHE A 904 29.06 16.04 -36.16
CA PHE A 904 29.21 14.59 -35.95
C PHE A 904 28.40 14.10 -34.74
N GLY A 905 28.51 14.77 -33.59
CA GLY A 905 27.82 14.36 -32.36
C GLY A 905 26.31 14.56 -32.38
N ASP A 906 25.82 15.60 -33.03
CA ASP A 906 24.39 15.90 -33.09
C ASP A 906 23.68 15.19 -34.25
N ASP A 907 24.32 15.09 -35.42
CA ASP A 907 23.68 14.55 -36.62
C ASP A 907 24.02 13.09 -36.90
N VAL A 908 25.28 12.68 -36.71
CA VAL A 908 25.79 11.34 -37.10
C VAL A 908 25.69 10.32 -35.97
N LEU A 909 26.04 10.70 -34.74
CA LEU A 909 26.06 9.76 -33.62
C LEU A 909 24.65 9.41 -33.12
N SER A 910 24.41 8.13 -32.88
CA SER A 910 23.24 7.65 -32.15
C SER A 910 23.62 7.22 -30.73
N PHE A 911 22.75 7.52 -29.77
CA PHE A 911 22.89 7.08 -28.38
C PHE A 911 21.60 6.36 -28.01
N ASN A 912 21.69 5.11 -27.58
CA ASN A 912 20.55 4.36 -27.08
C ASN A 912 21.03 3.43 -25.96
N SER A 913 20.47 3.52 -24.76
CA SER A 913 20.90 2.70 -23.62
C SER A 913 20.81 1.19 -23.88
N TRP A 914 20.03 0.76 -24.88
CA TRP A 914 19.94 -0.65 -25.30
C TRP A 914 21.07 -1.10 -26.24
N ARG A 915 21.90 -0.19 -26.75
CA ARG A 915 23.18 -0.52 -27.41
C ARG A 915 24.20 -0.89 -26.34
N ALA A 916 23.99 -2.06 -25.76
CA ALA A 916 24.71 -2.55 -24.60
C ALA A 916 25.01 -4.05 -24.77
N LEU A 917 25.99 -4.54 -23.99
CA LEU A 917 26.13 -5.96 -23.71
C LEU A 917 24.82 -6.49 -23.09
N ALA A 918 24.48 -7.75 -23.36
CA ALA A 918 23.32 -8.42 -22.78
C ALA A 918 23.36 -8.40 -21.23
N GLU A 919 24.57 -8.44 -20.66
CA GLU A 919 24.84 -8.33 -19.23
C GLU A 919 24.59 -6.93 -18.65
N HIS A 920 24.54 -5.90 -19.49
CA HIS A 920 24.23 -4.52 -19.12
C HIS A 920 22.88 -4.05 -19.70
N ARG A 921 21.98 -5.00 -20.00
CA ARG A 921 20.65 -4.74 -20.56
C ARG A 921 19.86 -3.79 -19.64
N PRO A 922 19.37 -2.63 -20.12
CA PRO A 922 18.49 -1.77 -19.35
C PRO A 922 17.20 -2.50 -18.92
N LEU A 923 16.71 -2.24 -17.70
CA LEU A 923 15.52 -2.89 -17.13
C LEU A 923 14.44 -1.88 -16.76
N GLY A 924 13.18 -2.33 -16.77
CA GLY A 924 12.01 -1.58 -16.32
C GLY A 924 11.35 -0.73 -17.41
N SER A 925 10.09 -0.34 -17.15
CA SER A 925 9.20 0.36 -18.08
C SER A 925 9.83 1.59 -18.76
N ILE A 926 10.50 2.45 -17.98
CA ILE A 926 11.17 3.65 -18.53
C ILE A 926 12.27 3.30 -19.52
N ASN A 927 13.02 2.22 -19.29
CA ASN A 927 14.05 1.82 -20.22
C ASN A 927 13.47 1.16 -21.47
N ARG A 928 12.40 0.36 -21.36
CA ARG A 928 11.68 -0.17 -22.53
C ARG A 928 11.08 0.94 -23.40
N LEU A 929 10.56 2.01 -22.78
CA LEU A 929 10.18 3.25 -23.47
C LEU A 929 11.37 3.88 -24.21
N LYS A 930 12.51 4.10 -23.53
CA LYS A 930 13.71 4.70 -24.13
C LYS A 930 14.19 3.94 -25.37
N LYS A 931 14.07 2.61 -25.39
CA LYS A 931 14.42 1.74 -26.53
C LYS A 931 13.81 2.26 -27.82
N GLN A 932 12.49 2.44 -27.84
CA GLN A 932 11.75 2.82 -29.03
C GLN A 932 11.85 4.31 -29.34
N VAL A 933 11.79 5.16 -28.32
CA VAL A 933 11.84 6.62 -28.46
C VAL A 933 13.16 7.07 -29.08
N TYR A 934 14.30 6.62 -28.54
CA TYR A 934 15.61 7.01 -29.07
C TYR A 934 15.87 6.45 -30.47
N GLU A 935 15.37 5.25 -30.77
CA GLU A 935 15.45 4.67 -32.11
C GLU A 935 14.66 5.50 -33.13
N ALA A 936 13.39 5.80 -32.83
CA ALA A 936 12.53 6.60 -33.70
C ALA A 936 13.09 8.03 -33.91
N SER A 937 13.60 8.67 -32.84
CA SER A 937 14.22 9.99 -32.97
C SER A 937 15.50 9.96 -33.79
N SER A 938 16.32 8.92 -33.63
CA SER A 938 17.53 8.72 -34.42
C SER A 938 17.18 8.57 -35.90
N GLN A 939 16.29 7.63 -36.24
CA GLN A 939 15.89 7.39 -37.63
C GLN A 939 15.36 8.66 -38.31
N PHE A 940 14.41 9.35 -37.66
CA PHE A 940 13.86 10.59 -38.20
C PHE A 940 14.95 11.62 -38.51
N ARG A 941 15.86 11.88 -37.55
CA ARG A 941 16.91 12.89 -37.69
C ARG A 941 17.84 12.57 -38.85
N HIS A 942 18.36 11.34 -38.93
CA HIS A 942 19.28 10.94 -40.00
C HIS A 942 18.61 11.05 -41.39
N THR A 943 17.34 10.66 -41.50
CA THR A 943 16.59 10.79 -42.76
C THR A 943 16.41 12.25 -43.19
N VAL A 944 15.94 13.13 -42.30
CA VAL A 944 15.64 14.52 -42.69
C VAL A 944 16.88 15.40 -42.82
N ASN A 945 17.97 15.06 -42.12
CA ASN A 945 19.25 15.77 -42.22
C ASN A 945 20.14 15.23 -43.35
N ALA A 946 19.73 14.14 -44.01
CA ALA A 946 20.57 13.39 -44.96
C ALA A 946 21.96 13.03 -44.37
N ALA A 947 21.99 12.76 -43.07
CA ALA A 947 23.20 12.42 -42.33
C ALA A 947 23.35 10.89 -42.24
N PRO A 948 24.56 10.34 -42.43
CA PRO A 948 24.77 8.92 -42.25
C PRO A 948 24.59 8.54 -40.78
N ARG A 949 23.98 7.39 -40.52
CA ARG A 949 23.91 6.82 -39.17
C ARG A 949 25.12 5.91 -38.98
N ILE A 950 26.12 6.39 -38.25
CA ILE A 950 27.39 5.68 -38.07
C ILE A 950 27.57 5.34 -36.59
N GLU A 951 27.85 4.08 -36.32
CA GLU A 951 28.37 3.65 -35.03
C GLU A 951 29.89 3.59 -35.11
N PRO A 952 30.62 4.43 -34.35
CA PRO A 952 32.07 4.49 -34.43
C PRO A 952 32.68 3.20 -33.87
N THR A 953 33.64 2.65 -34.59
CA THR A 953 34.48 1.52 -34.17
C THR A 953 35.84 1.97 -33.66
N ASP A 954 36.28 3.16 -34.05
CA ASP A 954 37.56 3.75 -33.66
C ASP A 954 37.39 5.23 -33.25
N ILE A 955 38.16 5.66 -32.26
CA ILE A 955 38.10 7.01 -31.72
C ILE A 955 38.53 8.10 -32.72
N ALA A 956 39.34 7.74 -33.72
CA ALA A 956 39.77 8.62 -34.80
C ALA A 956 38.63 9.02 -35.74
N GLN A 957 37.47 8.33 -35.70
CA GLN A 957 36.29 8.71 -36.47
C GLN A 957 35.58 9.94 -35.89
N LEU A 958 35.82 10.27 -34.62
CA LEU A 958 35.38 11.54 -34.06
C LEU A 958 36.31 12.64 -34.59
N PRO A 959 35.81 13.61 -35.39
CA PRO A 959 36.63 14.71 -35.88
C PRO A 959 37.15 15.56 -34.71
N ASP A 960 38.21 16.34 -34.95
CA ASP A 960 38.78 17.24 -33.94
C ASP A 960 38.04 18.58 -33.80
#